data_AF-A0A0W0RVF8-F1
#
_entry.id   AF-A0A0W0RVF8-F1
#
_cell.length_a   1.000
_cell.length_b   1.000
_cell.length_c   1.000
_cell.angle_alpha   90.00
_cell.angle_beta   90.00
_cell.angle_gamma   90.00
#
_symmetry.space_group_name_H-M   'P 1'
#
loop_
_entity.id
_entity.type
_entity.pdbx_description
1 polymer ?
#
loop_
_entity_poly.entity_id
_entity_poly.type
_entity_poly.pdbx_seq_one_letter_code
_entity_poly.pdbx_strand_id
1 'polypeptide(L)'
;MFNKEEPFTLTMLGTDTVYTPTLKSKKKPKPLKKGDTVQEYYPKGETLSIVSTLIKTEENPLINHKQLAPFQSAEVAVVNGPKTDGSDVGEKIGIGLGIALNALVRGQTKLNDIAHSRGGVESILIAHELDAIKKAINSCENFEQLIKELTQQQAARKSGKPFNNTTDIIKPLLTQLPKDKQDQERWFNALKTNIADASMNLFIIDPVPGDCWPVTWYDERFFTLPSFVKHAEFVYYENERSDWGFTPIYVEASNAEQTIVRHTLPGHHGTGSAGTNASQQNVVVSPDKTKATHVQKLMVFKLLNFLTSHGVAFKDAREIFHESTGLGKKYLSFLKEMDISEGIDVAKLDFPTIFRKLYDKIYENRAAYEAFNATHYTFMGVAPQRKMLRTGHKYGLLTEVFPKNIGYVNEEHSKLMKEYFFKILQVDSHEEHSLAALIKSAQNVLSKNIRKISNLSASLTEHSIAATAILDSESARQDVLSSFGALIQRVNQQYLSDDWSANDKQKEKEELFAAITNIFQEFNELLKIENPTIQEFVKNLIDLSLKGVTQTVGQQHANLKEELNRLQTSTDTNLKYFFNSLLTQINKDESYSGAEINPEIIRIFESQEFARLADYPVSIKIAYICRQLGEKLPKNETEESLIEQLTARFEDHYGSSFDEFEKLFHQIGVFINDTAALGRFFVTEETIFNKHELSLRKEAETLIDIAAQKFYRDRPKALPAPAEKGTFQELVERHAINKYDVVDRLKQEKVALEQERQQLAARIEKMQQEQIAKKEEQEKTIEKMREQIAEKEEQERKTNASLKAERSKTSEYQAALNNNNEAKYLLLINNKLIPLTNEYLALLKSQLSNRPKELEQDDEIKKEDDKINIKIKKATELLDVLQNQKKFPHPEMRLRVFYKKLGRAEAELKKHRDADWERYFQNALIAVGILASLGLGLIALAVYTHVGYSSTKSMLFWQSSGENVVSTMNKYRKGLDLSIDDIDDDEVLIDDLSI
;
A
#
# COMPACT_ATOMS: atom_id res chain seq x y z
N MET A 1 43.34 -8.63 45.34
CA MET A 1 42.80 -9.68 44.45
C MET A 1 41.33 -9.33 44.29
N PHE A 2 40.99 -8.58 43.26
CA PHE A 2 39.68 -7.91 43.17
C PHE A 2 38.55 -8.92 42.94
N ASN A 3 37.41 -8.74 43.63
CA ASN A 3 36.19 -9.48 43.32
C ASN A 3 35.72 -9.10 41.91
N LYS A 4 35.58 -10.10 41.02
CA LYS A 4 35.34 -9.90 39.58
C LYS A 4 33.94 -9.38 39.21
N GLU A 5 33.13 -8.91 40.16
CA GLU A 5 31.71 -8.62 39.94
C GLU A 5 31.23 -7.26 40.48
N GLU A 6 32.09 -6.48 41.14
CA GLU A 6 31.70 -5.19 41.72
C GLU A 6 31.54 -4.11 40.64
N PRO A 7 30.41 -3.37 40.63
CA PRO A 7 30.14 -2.38 39.61
C PRO A 7 30.98 -1.10 39.80
N PHE A 8 31.21 -0.38 38.71
CA PHE A 8 31.81 0.95 38.72
C PHE A 8 30.78 2.01 38.34
N THR A 9 30.79 3.17 39.02
CA THR A 9 29.89 4.29 38.74
C THR A 9 30.65 5.52 38.24
N LEU A 10 30.42 5.91 37.00
CA LEU A 10 30.81 7.22 36.48
C LEU A 10 29.74 8.26 36.82
N THR A 11 30.13 9.52 36.97
CA THR A 11 29.20 10.63 37.18
C THR A 11 29.64 11.83 36.33
N MET A 12 28.85 12.16 35.32
CA MET A 12 29.12 13.26 34.38
C MET A 12 28.26 14.47 34.70
N LEU A 13 28.86 15.51 35.30
CA LEU A 13 28.13 16.72 35.71
C LEU A 13 27.76 17.62 34.52
N GLY A 14 26.72 18.42 34.69
CA GLY A 14 26.22 19.34 33.66
C GLY A 14 27.07 20.58 33.43
N THR A 15 26.73 21.38 32.42
CA THR A 15 27.42 22.61 32.05
C THR A 15 27.69 23.53 33.25
N ASP A 16 28.93 24.03 33.37
CA ASP A 16 29.47 24.85 34.47
C ASP A 16 29.22 24.28 35.89
N THR A 17 28.88 23.00 35.99
CA THR A 17 28.58 22.33 37.27
C THR A 17 29.83 21.62 37.80
N VAL A 18 30.19 21.99 39.04
CA VAL A 18 31.35 21.42 39.76
C VAL A 18 30.89 20.60 40.96
N TYR A 19 31.67 19.55 41.27
CA TYR A 19 31.43 18.65 42.40
C TYR A 19 31.16 19.40 43.72
N THR A 20 29.91 19.35 44.18
CA THR A 20 29.39 20.13 45.31
C THR A 20 28.49 19.27 46.20
N PRO A 21 29.03 18.32 47.00
CA PRO A 21 28.22 17.34 47.73
C PRO A 21 27.50 17.90 48.97
N THR A 22 27.92 19.04 49.52
CA THR A 22 27.37 19.59 50.77
C THR A 22 27.36 21.12 50.77
N LEU A 23 26.40 21.74 51.46
CA LEU A 23 26.42 23.18 51.71
C LEU A 23 27.55 23.59 52.67
N LYS A 24 28.15 24.77 52.45
CA LYS A 24 28.97 25.44 53.46
C LYS A 24 28.09 25.80 54.67
N SER A 25 28.53 25.49 55.89
CA SER A 25 27.76 25.66 57.12
C SER A 25 27.56 27.12 57.54
N LYS A 26 26.69 27.87 56.83
CA LYS A 26 26.30 29.25 57.16
C LYS A 26 24.91 29.30 57.79
N LYS A 27 24.68 30.29 58.66
CA LYS A 27 23.38 30.56 59.27
C LYS A 27 22.33 30.80 58.17
N LYS A 28 21.14 30.22 58.35
CA LYS A 28 19.98 30.40 57.46
C LYS A 28 19.71 31.89 57.19
N PRO A 29 19.54 32.29 55.92
CA PRO A 29 18.82 33.52 55.60
C PRO A 29 17.39 33.47 56.17
N LYS A 30 16.70 34.62 56.16
CA LYS A 30 15.24 34.65 56.36
C LYS A 30 14.56 33.73 55.31
N PRO A 31 13.34 33.21 55.56
CA PRO A 31 12.60 32.46 54.55
C PRO A 31 12.49 33.28 53.27
N LEU A 32 13.08 32.77 52.19
CA LEU A 32 13.12 33.45 50.90
C LEU A 32 11.69 33.65 50.37
N LYS A 33 11.41 34.86 49.91
CA LYS A 33 10.16 35.29 49.31
C LYS A 33 10.31 35.40 47.79
N LYS A 34 9.18 35.45 47.09
CA LYS A 34 9.16 35.78 45.66
C LYS A 34 9.86 37.13 45.41
N GLY A 35 10.81 37.14 44.49
CA GLY A 35 11.68 38.28 44.17
C GLY A 35 13.04 38.30 44.89
N ASP A 36 13.26 37.47 45.92
CA ASP A 36 14.57 37.39 46.59
C ASP A 36 15.61 36.71 45.68
N THR A 37 16.86 37.20 45.69
CA THR A 37 17.98 36.58 44.97
C THR A 37 18.71 35.56 45.87
N VAL A 38 19.03 34.40 45.31
CA VAL A 38 19.78 33.32 45.97
C VAL A 38 21.27 33.41 45.60
N GLN A 39 22.16 33.45 46.59
CA GLN A 39 23.61 33.57 46.35
C GLN A 39 24.31 32.23 46.10
N GLU A 40 23.73 31.12 46.55
CA GLU A 40 24.32 29.77 46.44
C GLU A 40 23.31 28.88 45.67
N TYR A 41 23.57 28.61 44.38
CA TYR A 41 22.64 27.91 43.47
C TYR A 41 22.31 26.48 43.91
N TYR A 42 23.24 25.80 44.60
CA TYR A 42 23.08 24.48 45.18
C TYR A 42 22.90 24.56 46.71
N PRO A 43 21.79 25.09 47.25
CA PRO A 43 21.60 25.41 48.68
C PRO A 43 21.55 24.18 49.61
N LYS A 44 21.70 22.98 49.07
CA LYS A 44 21.66 21.69 49.77
C LYS A 44 22.71 20.69 49.28
N GLY A 45 23.65 21.15 48.45
CA GLY A 45 24.48 20.30 47.58
C GLY A 45 23.81 20.04 46.22
N GLU A 46 24.65 19.70 45.26
CA GLU A 46 24.31 19.24 43.91
C GLU A 46 23.98 17.73 43.96
N THR A 47 22.95 17.30 43.26
CA THR A 47 22.31 15.98 43.46
C THR A 47 23.17 14.80 43.04
N LEU A 48 23.85 14.87 41.89
CA LEU A 48 24.75 13.79 41.45
C LEU A 48 25.97 13.67 42.37
N SER A 49 26.51 14.82 42.79
CA SER A 49 27.60 14.94 43.77
C SER A 49 27.23 14.32 45.11
N ILE A 50 26.03 14.60 45.64
CA ILE A 50 25.50 14.01 46.88
C ILE A 50 25.45 12.48 46.76
N VAL A 51 24.82 11.95 45.71
CA VAL A 51 24.64 10.50 45.56
C VAL A 51 25.98 9.79 45.37
N SER A 52 26.90 10.37 44.60
CA SER A 52 28.27 9.85 44.44
C SER A 52 29.01 9.70 45.76
N THR A 53 28.83 10.62 46.71
CA THR A 53 29.46 10.51 48.04
C THR A 53 28.84 9.46 48.96
N LEU A 54 27.64 8.95 48.66
CA LEU A 54 27.01 7.88 49.43
C LEU A 54 27.50 6.49 49.01
N ILE A 55 28.07 6.33 47.81
CA ILE A 55 28.56 5.05 47.31
C ILE A 55 29.63 4.53 48.27
N LYS A 56 29.51 3.25 48.64
CA LYS A 56 30.45 2.59 49.53
C LYS A 56 31.75 2.33 48.76
N THR A 57 32.87 2.69 49.38
CA THR A 57 34.22 2.49 48.83
C THR A 57 35.09 1.70 49.81
N GLU A 58 36.00 0.87 49.30
CA GLU A 58 36.98 0.12 50.11
C GLU A 58 38.01 1.07 50.75
N GLU A 59 38.46 2.06 49.97
CA GLU A 59 39.43 3.08 50.39
C GLU A 59 38.78 4.47 50.44
N ASN A 60 39.42 5.41 51.14
CA ASN A 60 38.97 6.81 51.17
C ASN A 60 39.13 7.43 49.78
N PRO A 61 38.07 8.00 49.17
CA PRO A 61 38.16 8.64 47.86
C PRO A 61 39.17 9.78 47.82
N LEU A 62 39.94 9.86 46.73
CA LEU A 62 40.81 10.98 46.44
C LEU A 62 39.97 12.21 46.08
N ILE A 63 40.11 13.29 46.85
CA ILE A 63 39.41 14.56 46.60
C ILE A 63 40.41 15.63 46.18
N ASN A 64 40.29 16.11 44.94
CA ASN A 64 41.15 17.14 44.39
C ASN A 64 40.40 18.10 43.45
N HIS A 65 39.86 19.18 44.01
CA HIS A 65 39.11 20.22 43.27
C HIS A 65 39.90 20.95 42.16
N LYS A 66 41.20 20.68 41.98
CA LYS A 66 41.99 21.19 40.84
C LYS A 66 42.00 20.25 39.63
N GLN A 67 41.54 19.01 39.79
CA GLN A 67 41.40 18.04 38.71
C GLN A 67 40.01 18.11 38.10
N LEU A 68 39.91 17.73 36.83
CA LEU A 68 38.64 17.66 36.09
C LEU A 68 37.73 16.55 36.61
N ALA A 69 38.30 15.50 37.17
CA ALA A 69 37.58 14.50 37.96
C ALA A 69 37.95 14.64 39.45
N PRO A 70 37.27 15.53 40.22
CA PRO A 70 37.72 15.95 41.54
C PRO A 70 37.40 14.97 42.68
N PHE A 71 36.67 13.88 42.43
CA PHE A 71 36.34 12.83 43.39
C PHE A 71 36.51 11.48 42.70
N GLN A 72 37.42 10.64 43.19
CA GLN A 72 37.75 9.35 42.57
C GLN A 72 38.04 8.26 43.61
N SER A 73 37.55 7.04 43.36
CA SER A 73 37.90 5.80 44.06
C SER A 73 37.96 4.64 43.06
N ALA A 74 38.05 3.38 43.54
CA ALA A 74 38.00 2.21 42.67
C ALA A 74 36.58 1.97 42.11
N GLU A 75 35.54 2.43 42.82
CA GLU A 75 34.11 2.15 42.62
C GLU A 75 33.33 3.33 42.03
N VAL A 76 33.80 4.57 42.23
CA VAL A 76 33.12 5.78 41.73
C VAL A 76 34.10 6.87 41.28
N ALA A 77 33.74 7.60 40.22
CA ALA A 77 34.39 8.84 39.85
C ALA A 77 33.39 9.91 39.41
N VAL A 78 33.58 11.15 39.87
CA VAL A 78 32.83 12.33 39.43
C VAL A 78 33.70 13.18 38.51
N VAL A 79 33.18 13.54 37.34
CA VAL A 79 33.78 14.45 36.36
C VAL A 79 33.00 15.77 36.38
N ASN A 80 33.70 16.89 36.59
CA ASN A 80 33.12 18.23 36.46
C ASN A 80 32.68 18.48 35.02
N GLY A 81 31.55 19.17 34.86
CA GLY A 81 30.99 19.39 33.53
C GLY A 81 31.80 20.38 32.68
N PRO A 82 31.43 20.49 31.39
CA PRO A 82 32.06 21.38 30.44
C PRO A 82 31.68 22.85 30.67
N LYS A 83 32.40 23.75 30.02
CA LYS A 83 32.08 25.19 30.00
C LYS A 83 30.78 25.48 29.25
N THR A 84 30.15 26.63 29.55
CA THR A 84 28.98 27.14 28.79
C THR A 84 29.16 27.14 27.26
N ASP A 85 30.37 27.38 26.74
CA ASP A 85 30.63 27.38 25.29
C ASP A 85 30.83 25.99 24.66
N GLY A 86 30.89 24.92 25.47
CA GLY A 86 31.14 23.55 25.02
C GLY A 86 32.54 23.30 24.43
N SER A 87 33.47 24.26 24.54
CA SER A 87 34.80 24.17 23.91
C SER A 87 35.66 23.01 24.40
N ASP A 88 35.40 22.51 25.61
CA ASP A 88 36.19 21.51 26.32
C ASP A 88 35.44 20.17 26.53
N VAL A 89 34.42 19.87 25.73
CA VAL A 89 33.60 18.66 25.92
C VAL A 89 34.34 17.41 25.46
N GLY A 90 35.10 17.47 24.36
CA GLY A 90 35.98 16.37 23.97
C GLY A 90 36.97 15.99 25.09
N GLU A 91 37.35 16.95 25.93
CA GLU A 91 38.13 16.71 27.15
C GLU A 91 37.35 15.89 28.18
N LYS A 92 36.09 16.24 28.46
CA LYS A 92 35.23 15.52 29.42
C LYS A 92 34.92 14.11 28.94
N ILE A 93 34.55 13.94 27.65
CA ILE A 93 34.31 12.64 27.02
C ILE A 93 35.58 11.77 27.09
N GLY A 94 36.74 12.28 26.68
CA GLY A 94 37.98 11.51 26.70
C GLY A 94 38.43 11.12 28.11
N ILE A 95 38.20 11.98 29.10
CA ILE A 95 38.49 11.68 30.51
C ILE A 95 37.52 10.63 31.07
N GLY A 96 36.20 10.80 30.88
CA GLY A 96 35.19 9.84 31.34
C GLY A 96 35.38 8.46 30.69
N LEU A 97 35.65 8.42 29.39
CA LEU A 97 36.00 7.20 28.66
C LEU A 97 37.27 6.54 29.22
N GLY A 98 38.34 7.32 29.46
CA GLY A 98 39.58 6.78 30.04
C GLY A 98 39.37 6.20 31.45
N ILE A 99 38.56 6.86 32.28
CA ILE A 99 38.17 6.37 33.61
C ILE A 99 37.39 5.04 33.51
N ALA A 100 36.39 4.98 32.62
CA ALA A 100 35.59 3.77 32.40
C ALA A 100 36.44 2.59 31.88
N LEU A 101 37.33 2.82 30.92
CA LEU A 101 38.26 1.80 30.42
C LEU A 101 39.22 1.31 31.51
N ASN A 102 39.68 2.21 32.39
CA ASN A 102 40.51 1.84 33.54
C ASN A 102 39.73 1.00 34.58
N ALA A 103 38.41 1.16 34.71
CA ALA A 103 37.56 0.27 35.51
C ALA A 103 37.42 -1.12 34.86
N LEU A 104 37.21 -1.17 33.54
CA LEU A 104 37.21 -2.43 32.79
C LEU A 104 38.54 -3.19 32.92
N VAL A 105 39.67 -2.49 32.89
CA VAL A 105 41.01 -3.09 33.12
C VAL A 105 41.17 -3.68 34.53
N ARG A 106 40.52 -3.12 35.56
CA ARG A 106 40.46 -3.72 36.90
C ARG A 106 39.53 -4.95 36.99
N GLY A 107 38.71 -5.19 35.98
CA GLY A 107 37.74 -6.29 35.93
C GLY A 107 36.30 -5.90 36.30
N GLN A 108 35.99 -4.61 36.43
CA GLN A 108 34.66 -4.12 36.79
C GLN A 108 33.77 -4.04 35.53
N THR A 109 33.23 -5.17 35.10
CA THR A 109 32.49 -5.29 33.82
C THR A 109 31.08 -4.69 33.83
N LYS A 110 30.53 -4.39 35.01
CA LYS A 110 29.24 -3.69 35.18
C LYS A 110 29.50 -2.21 35.39
N LEU A 111 29.24 -1.39 34.37
CA LEU A 111 29.36 0.07 34.45
C LEU A 111 27.99 0.70 34.69
N ASN A 112 27.94 1.72 35.52
CA ASN A 112 26.80 2.61 35.71
C ASN A 112 27.27 4.05 35.43
N ASP A 113 26.42 4.88 34.85
CA ASP A 113 26.72 6.31 34.65
C ASP A 113 25.48 7.15 35.03
N ILE A 114 25.70 8.17 35.86
CA ILE A 114 24.67 9.11 36.28
C ILE A 114 25.04 10.52 35.85
N ALA A 115 24.17 11.18 35.10
CA ALA A 115 24.55 12.38 34.37
C ALA A 115 23.44 13.41 34.25
N HIS A 116 23.82 14.67 34.00
CA HIS A 116 22.88 15.79 33.82
C HIS A 116 23.31 16.69 32.67
N SER A 117 22.35 17.27 31.95
CA SER A 117 22.61 18.32 30.95
C SER A 117 23.55 17.85 29.82
N ARG A 118 24.56 18.67 29.48
CA ARG A 118 25.63 18.32 28.54
C ARG A 118 26.36 17.04 28.94
N GLY A 119 26.59 16.82 30.25
CA GLY A 119 27.15 15.57 30.77
C GLY A 119 26.33 14.33 30.39
N GLY A 120 25.01 14.45 30.30
CA GLY A 120 24.14 13.37 29.79
C GLY A 120 24.40 13.02 28.32
N VAL A 121 24.71 14.03 27.50
CA VAL A 121 25.08 13.84 26.09
C VAL A 121 26.49 13.27 25.97
N GLU A 122 27.41 13.70 26.84
CA GLU A 122 28.76 13.14 26.97
C GLU A 122 28.71 11.65 27.32
N SER A 123 27.87 11.25 28.29
CA SER A 123 27.65 9.84 28.68
C SER A 123 27.15 8.96 27.54
N ILE A 124 26.22 9.47 26.71
CA ILE A 124 25.76 8.75 25.50
C ILE A 124 26.92 8.53 24.54
N LEU A 125 27.74 9.56 24.29
CA LEU A 125 28.92 9.40 23.44
C LEU A 125 29.97 8.45 24.04
N ILE A 126 30.22 8.51 25.36
CA ILE A 126 31.11 7.56 26.06
C ILE A 126 30.61 6.12 25.86
N ALA A 127 29.31 5.86 25.98
CA ALA A 127 28.73 4.54 25.73
C ALA A 127 28.96 4.06 24.29
N HIS A 128 28.84 4.95 23.29
CA HIS A 128 29.14 4.65 21.88
C HIS A 128 30.64 4.36 21.65
N GLU A 129 31.55 5.10 22.30
CA GLU A 129 32.98 4.80 22.18
C GLU A 129 33.34 3.47 22.88
N LEU A 130 32.73 3.14 24.03
CA LEU A 130 32.93 1.85 24.70
C LEU A 130 32.45 0.67 23.85
N ASP A 131 31.30 0.80 23.19
CA ASP A 131 30.78 -0.20 22.23
C ASP A 131 31.67 -0.34 21.00
N ALA A 132 32.18 0.79 20.46
CA ALA A 132 33.13 0.79 19.34
C ALA A 132 34.45 0.10 19.71
N ILE A 133 35.00 0.37 20.91
CA ILE A 133 36.20 -0.29 21.44
C ILE A 133 35.93 -1.80 21.62
N LYS A 134 34.79 -2.18 22.20
CA LYS A 134 34.38 -3.59 22.38
C LYS A 134 34.36 -4.37 21.07
N LYS A 135 33.94 -3.72 19.97
CA LYS A 135 33.93 -4.30 18.62
C LYS A 135 35.34 -4.35 18.01
N ALA A 136 36.11 -3.26 18.10
CA ALA A 136 37.41 -3.11 17.44
C ALA A 136 38.58 -3.87 18.12
N ILE A 137 38.55 -4.03 19.45
CA ILE A 137 39.67 -4.61 20.20
C ILE A 137 39.97 -6.08 19.85
N ASN A 138 38.98 -6.81 19.32
CA ASN A 138 39.14 -8.19 18.88
C ASN A 138 40.08 -8.31 17.68
N SER A 139 39.98 -7.40 16.70
CA SER A 139 40.85 -7.34 15.52
C SER A 139 42.20 -6.65 15.78
N CYS A 140 42.38 -5.99 16.93
CA CYS A 140 43.66 -5.40 17.32
C CYS A 140 44.56 -6.45 18.01
N GLU A 141 45.85 -6.43 17.70
CA GLU A 141 46.88 -7.29 18.33
C GLU A 141 47.52 -6.64 19.56
N ASN A 142 47.54 -5.31 19.63
CA ASN A 142 48.26 -4.54 20.65
C ASN A 142 47.65 -3.13 20.88
N PHE A 143 48.19 -2.40 21.86
CA PHE A 143 47.75 -1.05 22.23
C PHE A 143 47.86 -0.04 21.08
N GLU A 144 48.99 -0.04 20.34
CA GLU A 144 49.25 0.93 19.27
C GLU A 144 48.24 0.79 18.11
N GLN A 145 47.84 -0.43 17.76
CA GLN A 145 46.80 -0.69 16.76
C GLN A 145 45.42 -0.18 17.21
N LEU A 146 45.04 -0.39 18.48
CA LEU A 146 43.76 0.08 19.02
C LEU A 146 43.67 1.62 18.98
N ILE A 147 44.71 2.32 19.44
CA ILE A 147 44.73 3.80 19.41
C ILE A 147 44.67 4.33 17.97
N LYS A 148 45.33 3.67 17.01
CA LYS A 148 45.27 4.03 15.59
C LYS A 148 43.84 3.89 15.05
N GLU A 149 43.17 2.78 15.33
CA GLU A 149 41.79 2.52 14.90
C GLU A 149 40.83 3.59 15.45
N LEU A 150 40.89 3.89 16.76
CA LEU A 150 40.05 4.93 17.37
C LEU A 150 40.31 6.33 16.78
N THR A 151 41.56 6.64 16.46
CA THR A 151 41.94 7.89 15.78
C THR A 151 41.33 7.96 14.38
N GLN A 152 41.34 6.85 13.63
CA GLN A 152 40.75 6.76 12.29
C GLN A 152 39.22 6.89 12.33
N GLN A 153 38.55 6.23 13.28
CA GLN A 153 37.10 6.34 13.46
C GLN A 153 36.68 7.79 13.80
N GLN A 154 37.40 8.46 14.68
CA GLN A 154 37.11 9.85 15.05
C GLN A 154 37.34 10.81 13.87
N ALA A 155 38.41 10.61 13.09
CA ALA A 155 38.66 11.40 11.88
C ALA A 155 37.56 11.20 10.82
N ALA A 156 37.11 9.96 10.61
CA ALA A 156 36.01 9.64 9.71
C ALA A 156 34.71 10.37 10.11
N ARG A 157 34.34 10.32 11.40
CA ARG A 157 33.14 11.02 11.93
C ARG A 157 33.21 12.53 11.66
N LYS A 158 34.33 13.18 11.93
CA LYS A 158 34.54 14.63 11.66
C LYS A 158 34.46 15.01 10.18
N SER A 159 34.73 14.06 9.27
CA SER A 159 34.65 14.27 7.81
C SER A 159 33.31 13.89 7.18
N GLY A 160 32.40 13.27 7.94
CA GLY A 160 31.09 12.82 7.47
C GLY A 160 30.16 13.98 7.12
N LYS A 161 29.10 13.67 6.35
CA LYS A 161 27.96 14.58 6.13
C LYS A 161 26.68 13.99 6.75
N PRO A 162 25.90 14.78 7.51
CA PRO A 162 26.19 16.16 7.94
C PRO A 162 27.40 16.22 8.89
N PHE A 163 28.05 17.39 8.97
CA PHE A 163 29.32 17.54 9.67
C PHE A 163 29.15 17.37 11.19
N ASN A 164 29.74 16.31 11.72
CA ASN A 164 29.83 16.10 13.16
C ASN A 164 30.90 17.02 13.77
N ASN A 165 30.48 17.89 14.70
CA ASN A 165 31.36 18.87 15.34
C ASN A 165 31.77 18.51 16.78
N THR A 166 31.63 17.24 17.17
CA THR A 166 32.23 16.70 18.40
C THR A 166 33.73 17.00 18.42
N THR A 167 34.18 17.65 19.50
CA THR A 167 35.57 18.10 19.67
C THR A 167 36.55 16.93 19.87
N ASP A 168 37.83 17.22 20.05
CA ASP A 168 38.83 16.13 20.12
C ASP A 168 38.76 15.31 21.43
N ILE A 169 38.41 14.02 21.32
CA ILE A 169 38.36 13.06 22.43
C ILE A 169 39.65 12.24 22.59
N ILE A 170 40.45 12.06 21.52
CA ILE A 170 41.57 11.11 21.52
C ILE A 170 42.75 11.68 22.32
N LYS A 171 43.11 12.94 22.10
CA LYS A 171 44.18 13.59 22.87
C LYS A 171 43.88 13.61 24.39
N PRO A 172 42.66 13.97 24.86
CA PRO A 172 42.29 13.84 26.27
C PRO A 172 42.29 12.40 26.77
N LEU A 173 41.74 11.43 26.00
CA LEU A 173 41.76 10.01 26.36
C LEU A 173 43.18 9.53 26.66
N LEU A 174 44.15 9.83 25.79
CA LEU A 174 45.56 9.45 25.98
C LEU A 174 46.21 10.01 27.26
N THR A 175 45.61 11.01 27.93
CA THR A 175 46.10 11.47 29.24
C THR A 175 45.74 10.53 30.39
N GLN A 176 44.71 9.69 30.22
CA GLN A 176 44.22 8.73 31.21
C GLN A 176 44.80 7.32 31.05
N LEU A 177 45.52 7.07 29.95
CA LEU A 177 46.07 5.76 29.60
C LEU A 177 47.56 5.64 29.98
N PRO A 178 48.10 4.42 30.14
CA PRO A 178 49.52 4.22 30.44
C PRO A 178 50.44 4.80 29.36
N LYS A 179 51.58 5.33 29.79
CA LYS A 179 52.59 5.94 28.90
C LYS A 179 53.73 4.98 28.54
N ASP A 180 54.05 4.07 29.46
CA ASP A 180 55.14 3.12 29.33
C ASP A 180 54.69 1.86 28.59
N LYS A 181 55.47 1.42 27.59
CA LYS A 181 55.09 0.32 26.69
C LYS A 181 54.71 -0.98 27.42
N GLN A 182 55.39 -1.32 28.51
CA GLN A 182 55.08 -2.54 29.27
C GLN A 182 53.69 -2.48 29.91
N ASP A 183 53.29 -1.30 30.41
CA ASP A 183 52.00 -1.12 31.06
C ASP A 183 50.88 -0.88 30.05
N GLN A 184 51.19 -0.32 28.87
CA GLN A 184 50.28 -0.28 27.72
C GLN A 184 49.87 -1.69 27.27
N GLU A 185 50.83 -2.61 27.13
CA GLU A 185 50.52 -4.00 26.77
C GLU A 185 49.77 -4.75 27.87
N ARG A 186 50.11 -4.55 29.15
CA ARG A 186 49.34 -5.12 30.27
C ARG A 186 47.89 -4.62 30.27
N TRP A 187 47.72 -3.31 30.10
CA TRP A 187 46.42 -2.64 30.05
C TRP A 187 45.59 -3.13 28.86
N PHE A 188 46.19 -3.25 27.67
CA PHE A 188 45.51 -3.73 26.47
C PHE A 188 45.02 -5.18 26.65
N ASN A 189 45.88 -6.08 27.14
CA ASN A 189 45.52 -7.48 27.35
C ASN A 189 44.45 -7.65 28.44
N ALA A 190 44.51 -6.86 29.52
CA ALA A 190 43.47 -6.82 30.54
C ALA A 190 42.14 -6.29 30.00
N LEU A 191 42.15 -5.19 29.25
CA LEU A 191 40.95 -4.63 28.63
C LEU A 191 40.33 -5.63 27.66
N LYS A 192 41.13 -6.22 26.75
CA LYS A 192 40.68 -7.20 25.76
C LYS A 192 40.04 -8.42 26.40
N THR A 193 40.53 -8.84 27.57
CA THR A 193 39.92 -9.92 28.37
C THR A 193 38.57 -9.51 28.95
N ASN A 194 38.49 -8.33 29.57
CA ASN A 194 37.34 -7.96 30.41
C ASN A 194 36.19 -7.27 29.64
N ILE A 195 36.47 -6.59 28.53
CA ILE A 195 35.46 -5.81 27.78
C ILE A 195 34.46 -6.70 27.03
N ALA A 196 34.77 -7.98 26.80
CA ALA A 196 33.86 -8.94 26.19
C ALA A 196 32.55 -9.07 26.99
N ASP A 197 32.65 -9.14 28.32
CA ASP A 197 31.50 -9.26 29.23
C ASP A 197 30.98 -7.89 29.72
N ALA A 198 31.58 -6.79 29.26
CA ALA A 198 31.24 -5.46 29.74
C ALA A 198 29.86 -4.96 29.26
N SER A 199 29.18 -4.23 30.14
CA SER A 199 27.85 -3.65 29.96
C SER A 199 27.73 -2.33 30.71
N MET A 200 26.76 -1.49 30.33
CA MET A 200 26.54 -0.18 30.93
C MET A 200 25.06 0.08 31.23
N ASN A 201 24.78 0.82 32.31
CA ASN A 201 23.45 1.36 32.60
C ASN A 201 23.53 2.88 32.75
N LEU A 202 22.53 3.61 32.28
CA LEU A 202 22.52 5.07 32.24
C LEU A 202 21.36 5.66 33.07
N PHE A 203 21.62 6.68 33.88
CA PHE A 203 20.56 7.55 34.43
C PHE A 203 20.87 8.99 34.03
N ILE A 204 20.09 9.54 33.09
CA ILE A 204 20.38 10.80 32.43
C ILE A 204 19.27 11.82 32.70
N ILE A 205 19.65 12.92 33.34
CA ILE A 205 18.78 14.05 33.63
C ILE A 205 18.91 15.07 32.51
N ASP A 206 17.81 15.32 31.80
CA ASP A 206 17.59 16.42 30.86
C ASP A 206 18.76 16.63 29.86
N PRO A 207 19.05 15.66 28.99
CA PRO A 207 20.23 15.67 28.13
C PRO A 207 20.13 16.77 27.07
N VAL A 208 21.02 17.75 27.12
CA VAL A 208 21.00 18.95 26.27
C VAL A 208 22.33 19.07 25.51
N PRO A 209 22.36 18.93 24.17
CA PRO A 209 23.60 19.02 23.38
C PRO A 209 24.05 20.46 23.10
N GLY A 210 23.13 21.43 23.18
CA GLY A 210 23.37 22.84 22.89
C GLY A 210 23.12 23.21 21.42
N ASP A 211 22.00 23.89 21.16
CA ASP A 211 21.50 24.25 19.84
C ASP A 211 21.60 25.77 19.53
N CYS A 212 22.61 26.43 20.11
CA CYS A 212 22.85 27.86 19.94
C CYS A 212 23.47 28.21 18.58
N TRP A 213 22.71 28.76 17.64
CA TRP A 213 23.25 29.17 16.34
C TRP A 213 24.21 30.37 16.50
N PRO A 214 25.33 30.46 15.73
CA PRO A 214 25.77 29.57 14.65
C PRO A 214 26.53 28.30 15.09
N VAL A 215 26.68 28.03 16.39
CA VAL A 215 27.41 26.87 16.92
C VAL A 215 26.44 25.83 17.47
N THR A 216 25.61 25.26 16.58
CA THR A 216 24.77 24.11 16.92
C THR A 216 25.60 22.83 16.94
N TRP A 217 25.52 22.05 18.02
CA TRP A 217 26.12 20.72 18.01
C TRP A 217 25.31 19.70 17.22
N TYR A 218 26.04 18.82 16.53
CA TYR A 218 25.48 17.81 15.65
C TYR A 218 26.25 16.48 15.81
N ASP A 219 25.55 15.44 16.26
CA ASP A 219 26.00 14.04 16.20
C ASP A 219 24.76 13.11 16.19
N GLU A 220 24.56 12.33 15.14
CA GLU A 220 23.42 11.39 15.05
C GLU A 220 23.44 10.32 16.16
N ARG A 221 24.60 10.07 16.79
CA ARG A 221 24.72 9.15 17.92
C ARG A 221 23.99 9.64 19.17
N PHE A 222 23.64 10.93 19.26
CA PHE A 222 22.82 11.47 20.35
C PHE A 222 21.46 10.78 20.45
N PHE A 223 20.86 10.38 19.33
CA PHE A 223 19.47 9.89 19.29
C PHE A 223 19.33 8.39 19.49
N THR A 224 20.42 7.65 19.68
CA THR A 224 20.37 6.18 19.84
C THR A 224 21.32 5.70 20.94
N LEU A 225 20.95 4.64 21.66
CA LEU A 225 21.84 3.94 22.59
C LEU A 225 22.46 2.69 21.96
N PRO A 226 23.79 2.48 22.06
CA PRO A 226 24.43 1.27 21.56
C PRO A 226 24.04 0.06 22.41
N SER A 227 24.10 -1.15 21.84
CA SER A 227 23.71 -2.42 22.50
C SER A 227 24.54 -2.80 23.74
N PHE A 228 25.64 -2.09 23.98
CA PHE A 228 26.43 -2.07 25.21
C PHE A 228 25.64 -1.58 26.43
N VAL A 229 24.69 -0.65 26.22
CA VAL A 229 23.79 -0.17 27.27
C VAL A 229 22.63 -1.15 27.43
N LYS A 230 22.37 -1.61 28.66
CA LYS A 230 21.29 -2.58 28.95
C LYS A 230 20.04 -1.93 29.55
N HIS A 231 20.23 -1.01 30.48
CA HIS A 231 19.14 -0.21 31.06
C HIS A 231 19.46 1.28 30.97
N ALA A 232 18.46 2.10 30.64
CA ALA A 232 18.60 3.56 30.64
C ALA A 232 17.34 4.25 31.17
N GLU A 233 17.51 5.24 32.04
CA GLU A 233 16.44 6.12 32.52
C GLU A 233 16.71 7.56 32.11
N PHE A 234 15.73 8.21 31.48
CA PHE A 234 15.78 9.61 31.08
C PHE A 234 14.72 10.44 31.80
N VAL A 235 15.12 11.58 32.36
CA VAL A 235 14.21 12.51 33.04
C VAL A 235 14.21 13.87 32.35
N TYR A 236 13.05 14.34 31.87
CA TYR A 236 12.90 15.62 31.17
C TYR A 236 12.12 16.65 32.01
N TYR A 237 12.50 17.93 31.94
CA TYR A 237 11.82 19.00 32.70
C TYR A 237 10.72 19.74 31.90
N GLU A 238 9.53 19.92 32.50
CA GLU A 238 8.34 20.43 31.79
C GLU A 238 8.26 21.96 31.69
N ASN A 239 8.98 22.69 32.55
CA ASN A 239 8.89 24.16 32.70
C ASN A 239 10.20 24.89 32.37
N GLU A 240 11.19 24.22 31.75
CA GLU A 240 12.30 24.93 31.11
C GLU A 240 11.78 25.68 29.87
N ARG A 241 12.19 26.94 29.71
CA ARG A 241 11.69 27.88 28.69
C ARG A 241 12.76 28.79 28.09
N SER A 242 14.04 28.55 28.32
CA SER A 242 15.10 29.23 27.56
C SER A 242 14.93 28.92 26.06
N ASP A 243 14.83 29.94 25.19
CA ASP A 243 14.39 29.76 23.79
C ASP A 243 15.43 29.08 22.90
N TRP A 244 16.71 29.17 23.29
CA TRP A 244 17.83 28.47 22.68
C TRP A 244 18.79 27.87 23.71
N GLY A 245 19.57 26.87 23.31
CA GLY A 245 20.64 26.26 24.10
C GLY A 245 20.19 25.15 25.04
N PHE A 246 18.88 25.01 25.29
CA PHE A 246 18.28 24.09 26.27
C PHE A 246 17.23 23.13 25.69
N THR A 247 17.20 22.95 24.37
CA THR A 247 16.45 21.88 23.70
C THR A 247 17.09 20.53 24.06
N PRO A 248 16.39 19.61 24.75
CA PRO A 248 16.93 18.30 25.08
C PRO A 248 16.77 17.32 23.92
N ILE A 249 17.57 16.25 23.91
CA ILE A 249 17.49 15.18 22.91
C ILE A 249 16.55 14.06 23.35
N TYR A 250 15.76 13.54 22.40
CA TYR A 250 15.01 12.30 22.56
C TYR A 250 15.86 11.11 22.08
N VAL A 251 16.15 10.18 22.99
CA VAL A 251 17.06 9.05 22.73
C VAL A 251 16.27 7.75 22.59
N GLU A 252 16.56 6.98 21.54
CA GLU A 252 15.91 5.73 21.15
C GLU A 252 16.79 4.50 21.42
N ALA A 253 16.19 3.31 21.45
CA ALA A 253 16.93 2.05 21.57
C ALA A 253 17.46 1.61 20.20
N SER A 254 18.67 1.07 20.15
CA SER A 254 19.18 0.41 18.93
C SER A 254 18.58 -0.98 18.70
N ASN A 255 18.02 -1.61 19.75
CA ASN A 255 17.43 -2.94 19.68
C ASN A 255 16.42 -3.17 20.83
N ALA A 256 15.56 -4.17 20.67
CA ALA A 256 14.45 -4.46 21.57
C ALA A 256 14.83 -5.08 22.94
N GLU A 257 16.10 -5.49 23.14
CA GLU A 257 16.54 -6.03 24.44
C GLU A 257 16.89 -4.92 25.45
N GLN A 258 17.01 -3.66 24.99
CA GLN A 258 17.36 -2.53 25.84
C GLN A 258 16.13 -2.00 26.56
N THR A 259 16.18 -1.97 27.89
CA THR A 259 15.15 -1.29 28.69
C THR A 259 15.43 0.21 28.69
N ILE A 260 14.54 1.02 28.09
CA ILE A 260 14.62 2.48 28.18
C ILE A 260 13.35 3.04 28.83
N VAL A 261 13.52 3.65 30.00
CA VAL A 261 12.49 4.35 30.75
C VAL A 261 12.62 5.85 30.49
N ARG A 262 11.50 6.54 30.23
CA ARG A 262 11.47 8.00 30.00
C ARG A 262 10.34 8.62 30.80
N HIS A 263 10.64 9.66 31.57
CA HIS A 263 9.67 10.35 32.41
C HIS A 263 9.86 11.87 32.36
N THR A 264 8.78 12.61 32.56
CA THR A 264 8.85 14.05 32.83
C THR A 264 8.78 14.34 34.32
N LEU A 265 9.31 15.51 34.71
CA LEU A 265 9.08 16.14 36.00
C LEU A 265 8.85 17.65 35.81
N PRO A 266 7.99 18.30 36.60
CA PRO A 266 7.84 19.74 36.58
C PRO A 266 9.10 20.45 37.12
N GLY A 267 9.42 21.62 36.59
CA GLY A 267 10.65 22.35 36.89
C GLY A 267 11.33 22.94 35.67
N HIS A 268 12.33 23.77 35.90
CA HIS A 268 13.33 24.18 34.90
C HIS A 268 14.54 23.23 34.93
N HIS A 269 15.49 23.40 34.00
CA HIS A 269 16.61 22.50 33.76
C HIS A 269 17.44 22.09 35.01
N GLY A 270 17.60 23.01 35.97
CA GLY A 270 18.35 22.79 37.21
C GLY A 270 17.52 22.30 38.40
N THR A 271 16.20 22.18 38.28
CA THR A 271 15.29 21.98 39.44
C THR A 271 15.62 20.72 40.25
N GLY A 272 15.84 19.57 39.58
CA GLY A 272 16.18 18.32 40.26
C GLY A 272 17.65 18.18 40.67
N SER A 273 18.54 19.07 40.22
CA SER A 273 19.92 19.12 40.72
C SER A 273 20.04 20.04 41.96
N ALA A 274 19.41 21.23 41.90
CA ALA A 274 19.55 22.30 42.90
C ALA A 274 18.51 22.30 44.06
N GLY A 275 17.26 21.87 43.80
CA GLY A 275 16.22 21.81 44.84
C GLY A 275 15.82 23.14 45.48
N THR A 276 15.87 24.22 44.70
CA THR A 276 15.54 25.60 45.11
C THR A 276 14.16 26.05 44.60
N ASN A 277 13.65 27.18 45.11
CA ASN A 277 12.50 27.91 44.56
C ASN A 277 12.92 29.01 43.55
N ALA A 278 14.23 29.11 43.29
CA ALA A 278 14.81 30.08 42.36
C ALA A 278 14.80 29.59 40.92
N SER A 279 14.68 30.55 39.99
CA SER A 279 14.84 30.35 38.56
C SER A 279 16.30 30.12 38.17
N GLN A 280 16.52 29.89 36.88
CA GLN A 280 17.83 29.84 36.22
C GLN A 280 18.72 31.07 36.51
N GLN A 281 18.12 32.24 36.79
CA GLN A 281 18.81 33.50 37.12
C GLN A 281 18.96 33.74 38.64
N ASN A 282 18.81 32.70 39.46
CA ASN A 282 18.88 32.77 40.92
C ASN A 282 17.78 33.63 41.61
N VAL A 283 16.69 33.99 40.92
CA VAL A 283 15.58 34.76 41.52
C VAL A 283 14.44 33.84 41.94
N VAL A 284 13.95 33.97 43.18
CA VAL A 284 12.82 33.16 43.68
C VAL A 284 11.52 33.55 42.99
N VAL A 285 10.89 32.60 42.28
CA VAL A 285 9.66 32.86 41.51
C VAL A 285 8.42 32.11 42.00
N SER A 286 8.60 31.00 42.74
CA SER A 286 7.47 30.22 43.28
C SER A 286 6.53 31.09 44.14
N PRO A 287 5.20 30.97 44.00
CA PRO A 287 4.23 31.70 44.82
C PRO A 287 4.35 31.40 46.32
N ASP A 288 3.89 32.34 47.14
CA ASP A 288 3.85 32.19 48.60
C ASP A 288 3.19 30.87 49.03
N LYS A 289 3.73 30.25 50.07
CA LYS A 289 3.34 28.93 50.64
C LYS A 289 3.66 27.71 49.76
N THR A 290 3.93 27.86 48.47
CA THR A 290 4.28 26.76 47.54
C THR A 290 5.80 26.48 47.51
N LYS A 291 6.23 25.30 47.01
CA LYS A 291 7.64 24.87 47.00
C LYS A 291 8.02 24.01 45.78
N ALA A 292 9.03 24.45 45.01
CA ALA A 292 9.64 23.68 43.92
C ALA A 292 10.70 22.67 44.40
N THR A 293 11.04 22.66 45.70
CA THR A 293 12.14 21.84 46.24
C THR A 293 11.91 20.32 46.22
N HIS A 294 10.74 19.81 45.81
CA HIS A 294 10.40 18.39 46.00
C HIS A 294 11.01 17.47 44.94
N VAL A 295 11.16 17.97 43.71
CA VAL A 295 11.76 17.24 42.59
C VAL A 295 13.21 16.81 42.84
N GLN A 296 14.05 17.65 43.46
CA GLN A 296 15.41 17.24 43.87
C GLN A 296 15.42 16.03 44.82
N LYS A 297 14.44 15.94 45.74
CA LYS A 297 14.38 14.85 46.72
C LYS A 297 13.94 13.56 46.09
N LEU A 298 12.98 13.63 45.17
CA LEU A 298 12.62 12.51 44.31
C LEU A 298 13.83 12.05 43.48
N MET A 299 14.59 12.99 42.89
CA MET A 299 15.78 12.68 42.11
C MET A 299 16.86 11.94 42.93
N VAL A 300 17.15 12.39 44.16
CA VAL A 300 18.06 11.69 45.08
C VAL A 300 17.60 10.25 45.30
N PHE A 301 16.32 10.01 45.65
CA PHE A 301 15.84 8.64 45.86
C PHE A 301 15.78 7.81 44.56
N LYS A 302 15.53 8.42 43.40
CA LYS A 302 15.55 7.73 42.11
C LYS A 302 16.95 7.24 41.74
N LEU A 303 17.95 8.09 41.89
CA LEU A 303 19.36 7.72 41.68
C LEU A 303 19.81 6.63 42.65
N LEU A 304 19.40 6.70 43.92
CA LEU A 304 19.65 5.64 44.90
C LEU A 304 19.01 4.31 44.47
N ASN A 305 17.73 4.31 44.09
CA ASN A 305 17.03 3.11 43.61
C ASN A 305 17.69 2.51 42.37
N PHE A 306 18.00 3.35 41.37
CA PHE A 306 18.68 2.95 40.14
C PHE A 306 20.05 2.32 40.43
N LEU A 307 20.89 2.96 41.23
CA LEU A 307 22.22 2.42 41.52
C LEU A 307 22.13 1.13 42.37
N THR A 308 21.21 1.05 43.33
CA THR A 308 20.97 -0.17 44.11
C THR A 308 20.48 -1.33 43.23
N SER A 309 19.54 -1.09 42.30
CA SER A 309 19.06 -2.14 41.39
C SER A 309 20.13 -2.64 40.41
N HIS A 310 21.15 -1.82 40.15
CA HIS A 310 22.35 -2.19 39.36
C HIS A 310 23.58 -2.53 40.23
N GLY A 311 23.34 -2.98 41.46
CA GLY A 311 24.33 -3.65 42.31
C GLY A 311 25.27 -2.75 43.11
N VAL A 312 25.06 -1.43 43.11
CA VAL A 312 25.91 -0.49 43.86
C VAL A 312 25.57 -0.52 45.34
N ALA A 313 26.58 -0.77 46.17
CA ALA A 313 26.47 -0.70 47.62
C ALA A 313 26.58 0.75 48.12
N PHE A 314 25.81 1.09 49.15
CA PHE A 314 25.83 2.40 49.80
C PHE A 314 26.35 2.31 51.23
N LYS A 315 26.96 3.40 51.71
CA LYS A 315 27.22 3.62 53.14
C LYS A 315 25.91 4.06 53.84
N ASP A 316 25.94 4.19 55.16
CA ASP A 316 24.81 4.68 55.96
C ASP A 316 24.28 6.04 55.45
N ALA A 317 23.05 6.03 54.93
CA ALA A 317 22.45 7.20 54.28
C ALA A 317 21.86 8.24 55.25
N ARG A 318 22.12 8.15 56.56
CA ARG A 318 21.71 9.20 57.52
C ARG A 318 22.21 10.61 57.14
N GLU A 319 23.36 10.72 56.46
CA GLU A 319 23.96 12.02 56.15
C GLU A 319 23.09 12.91 55.24
N ILE A 320 22.35 12.35 54.27
CA ILE A 320 21.50 13.15 53.37
C ILE A 320 20.27 13.76 54.06
N PHE A 321 19.96 13.32 55.27
CA PHE A 321 18.89 13.86 56.11
C PHE A 321 19.34 14.98 57.07
N HIS A 322 20.62 15.36 57.09
CA HIS A 322 21.06 16.54 57.85
C HIS A 322 20.41 17.84 57.34
N GLU A 323 20.43 18.90 58.14
CA GLU A 323 19.72 20.15 57.80
C GLU A 323 20.29 20.87 56.57
N SER A 324 21.60 20.70 56.32
CA SER A 324 22.39 21.33 55.25
C SER A 324 22.58 20.47 53.99
N THR A 325 21.81 19.38 53.84
CA THR A 325 21.94 18.40 52.75
C THR A 325 20.62 18.20 51.98
N GLY A 326 20.66 17.45 50.87
CA GLY A 326 19.56 17.28 49.90
C GLY A 326 18.16 17.13 50.49
N LEU A 327 17.93 16.15 51.36
CA LEU A 327 16.59 15.87 51.89
C LEU A 327 16.19 16.85 53.00
N GLY A 328 17.02 16.98 54.05
CA GLY A 328 16.74 17.81 55.22
C GLY A 328 15.92 17.09 56.30
N LYS A 329 16.25 17.33 57.58
CA LYS A 329 15.76 16.59 58.77
C LYS A 329 14.26 16.24 58.78
N LYS A 330 13.39 17.13 58.30
CA LYS A 330 11.94 16.87 58.24
C LYS A 330 11.53 15.66 57.39
N TYR A 331 12.35 15.25 56.42
CA TYR A 331 12.09 14.09 55.57
C TYR A 331 12.42 12.75 56.23
N LEU A 332 13.07 12.71 57.40
CA LEU A 332 13.15 11.48 58.22
C LEU A 332 11.75 10.95 58.55
N SER A 333 10.75 11.84 58.66
CA SER A 333 9.35 11.46 58.88
C SER A 333 8.66 10.77 57.69
N PHE A 334 9.36 10.57 56.56
CA PHE A 334 8.90 9.70 55.47
C PHE A 334 9.25 8.22 55.75
N LEU A 335 10.29 7.97 56.55
CA LEU A 335 10.80 6.64 56.95
C LEU A 335 10.24 6.15 58.29
N LYS A 336 9.00 6.56 58.66
CA LYS A 336 8.41 6.35 60.00
C LYS A 336 8.34 4.89 60.50
N GLU A 337 8.45 3.94 59.59
CA GLU A 337 8.38 2.50 59.87
C GLU A 337 9.77 1.84 60.04
N MET A 338 10.85 2.62 59.90
CA MET A 338 12.24 2.17 60.07
C MET A 338 12.84 2.68 61.38
N ASP A 339 13.54 1.81 62.11
CA ASP A 339 14.35 2.25 63.26
C ASP A 339 15.65 2.92 62.78
N ILE A 340 15.68 4.25 62.88
CA ILE A 340 16.78 5.10 62.42
C ILE A 340 18.01 5.01 63.36
N SER A 341 17.87 4.39 64.55
CA SER A 341 18.99 4.20 65.48
C SER A 341 20.04 3.23 64.92
N GLU A 342 19.61 2.21 64.16
CA GLU A 342 20.47 1.22 63.50
C GLU A 342 21.17 1.75 62.23
N GLY A 343 20.78 2.92 61.73
CA GLY A 343 21.27 3.52 60.47
C GLY A 343 20.23 3.49 59.35
N ILE A 344 20.58 3.99 58.17
CA ILE A 344 19.71 3.93 56.98
C ILE A 344 20.39 3.11 55.89
N ASP A 345 19.94 1.87 55.75
CA ASP A 345 20.27 0.96 54.66
C ASP A 345 19.41 1.28 53.43
N VAL A 346 20.05 1.75 52.35
CA VAL A 346 19.37 2.16 51.11
C VAL A 346 18.61 1.00 50.47
N ALA A 347 19.13 -0.23 50.58
CA ALA A 347 18.50 -1.41 49.96
C ALA A 347 17.20 -1.87 50.67
N LYS A 348 16.90 -1.31 51.85
CA LYS A 348 15.68 -1.58 52.63
C LYS A 348 14.62 -0.48 52.53
N LEU A 349 14.83 0.54 51.69
CA LEU A 349 13.87 1.63 51.52
C LEU A 349 12.66 1.18 50.69
N ASP A 350 11.44 1.47 51.16
CA ASP A 350 10.21 1.35 50.36
C ASP A 350 10.15 2.48 49.31
N PHE A 351 10.93 2.32 48.23
CA PHE A 351 10.96 3.26 47.11
C PHE A 351 9.57 3.52 46.51
N PRO A 352 8.70 2.53 46.24
CA PRO A 352 7.33 2.78 45.77
C PRO A 352 6.54 3.76 46.65
N THR A 353 6.52 3.55 47.97
CA THR A 353 5.83 4.46 48.90
C THR A 353 6.50 5.83 48.99
N ILE A 354 7.84 5.89 48.95
CA ILE A 354 8.60 7.15 48.97
C ILE A 354 8.33 7.98 47.71
N PHE A 355 8.40 7.36 46.52
CA PHE A 355 8.13 8.01 45.24
C PHE A 355 6.69 8.53 45.18
N ARG A 356 5.70 7.69 45.53
CA ARG A 356 4.28 8.11 45.57
C ARG A 356 4.07 9.35 46.44
N LYS A 357 4.52 9.31 47.70
CA LYS A 357 4.39 10.44 48.65
C LYS A 357 5.14 11.70 48.19
N LEU A 358 6.22 11.56 47.41
CA LEU A 358 6.93 12.71 46.83
C LEU A 358 6.21 13.25 45.60
N TYR A 359 5.65 12.39 44.76
CA TYR A 359 4.81 12.78 43.63
C TYR A 359 3.52 13.48 44.05
N ASP A 360 2.82 12.98 45.08
CA ASP A 360 1.70 13.65 45.73
C ASP A 360 2.07 15.11 46.08
N LYS A 361 3.23 15.29 46.72
CA LYS A 361 3.73 16.61 47.13
C LYS A 361 4.19 17.49 45.95
N ILE A 362 4.66 16.90 44.86
CA ILE A 362 4.99 17.62 43.62
C ILE A 362 3.70 18.11 42.95
N TYR A 363 2.68 17.25 42.87
CA TYR A 363 1.36 17.57 42.32
C TYR A 363 0.66 18.68 43.14
N GLU A 364 0.63 18.57 44.48
CA GLU A 364 0.15 19.63 45.38
C GLU A 364 0.85 20.99 45.19
N ASN A 365 2.09 20.98 44.70
CA ASN A 365 2.91 22.18 44.52
C ASN A 365 3.09 22.57 43.05
N ARG A 366 2.25 22.07 42.13
CA ARG A 366 2.36 22.31 40.68
C ARG A 366 2.60 23.79 40.30
N ALA A 367 1.85 24.70 40.91
CA ALA A 367 1.98 26.16 40.73
C ALA A 367 3.37 26.74 41.09
N ALA A 368 4.15 26.06 41.94
CA ALA A 368 5.53 26.46 42.26
C ALA A 368 6.49 26.27 41.08
N TYR A 369 6.23 25.26 40.25
CA TYR A 369 7.03 24.89 39.09
C TYR A 369 6.54 25.60 37.83
N GLU A 370 5.22 25.78 37.68
CA GLU A 370 4.63 26.55 36.57
C GLU A 370 5.07 28.02 36.58
N ALA A 371 5.50 28.55 37.73
CA ALA A 371 6.13 29.87 37.83
C ALA A 371 7.45 29.98 37.04
N PHE A 372 8.12 28.86 36.72
CA PHE A 372 9.30 28.85 35.85
C PHE A 372 8.96 28.99 34.36
N ASN A 373 7.68 28.88 33.96
CA ASN A 373 7.27 29.06 32.56
C ASN A 373 7.54 30.49 32.04
N ALA A 374 7.83 31.45 32.92
CA ALA A 374 8.18 32.83 32.59
C ALA A 374 9.66 33.14 32.86
N THR A 375 10.53 32.12 32.95
CA THR A 375 11.95 32.28 33.31
C THR A 375 12.89 31.49 32.40
N HIS A 376 14.10 32.01 32.23
CA HIS A 376 15.10 31.53 31.28
C HIS A 376 16.52 31.75 31.80
N TYR A 377 17.52 31.06 31.26
CA TYR A 377 18.93 31.41 31.46
C TYR A 377 19.26 32.77 30.84
N THR A 378 20.20 33.51 31.44
CA THR A 378 20.67 34.81 30.93
C THR A 378 21.16 34.70 29.49
N PHE A 379 20.85 35.71 28.67
CA PHE A 379 21.05 35.76 27.22
C PHE A 379 20.33 34.68 26.40
N MET A 380 19.18 34.15 26.85
CA MET A 380 18.46 33.07 26.15
C MET A 380 16.97 33.26 25.84
N GLY A 381 16.34 34.36 26.28
CA GLY A 381 14.92 34.65 26.00
C GLY A 381 13.92 33.61 26.54
N VAL A 382 12.62 33.87 26.39
CA VAL A 382 11.55 32.96 26.86
C VAL A 382 10.78 32.37 25.68
N ALA A 383 10.89 31.06 25.48
CA ALA A 383 10.02 30.30 24.58
C ALA A 383 8.59 30.20 25.15
N PRO A 384 7.54 30.15 24.31
CA PRO A 384 6.18 29.87 24.77
C PRO A 384 6.00 28.42 25.25
N GLN A 385 6.69 27.47 24.63
CA GLN A 385 6.63 26.04 24.94
C GLN A 385 8.03 25.41 24.89
N ARG A 386 8.23 24.27 25.58
CA ARG A 386 9.51 23.57 25.53
C ARG A 386 9.62 22.74 24.24
N LYS A 387 10.68 23.01 23.48
CA LYS A 387 11.13 22.23 22.32
C LYS A 387 11.83 20.94 22.76
N MET A 388 11.93 19.95 21.88
CA MET A 388 12.75 18.74 22.00
C MET A 388 13.30 18.35 20.63
N LEU A 389 14.55 17.89 20.59
CA LEU A 389 15.25 17.48 19.37
C LEU A 389 15.14 15.96 19.19
N ARG A 390 14.69 15.51 18.02
CA ARG A 390 14.46 14.10 17.69
C ARG A 390 15.43 13.60 16.61
N THR A 391 15.44 12.29 16.37
CA THR A 391 16.19 11.59 15.32
C THR A 391 16.13 12.32 13.97
N GLY A 392 17.27 12.46 13.29
CA GLY A 392 17.37 13.28 12.07
C GLY A 392 17.25 14.79 12.32
N HIS A 393 17.57 15.25 13.54
CA HIS A 393 17.60 16.66 13.97
C HIS A 393 16.29 17.46 13.83
N LYS A 394 15.15 16.77 13.74
CA LYS A 394 13.83 17.41 13.70
C LYS A 394 13.45 17.99 15.06
N TYR A 395 12.96 19.21 15.07
CA TYR A 395 12.42 19.84 16.27
C TYR A 395 10.94 19.49 16.43
N GLY A 396 10.56 19.12 17.64
CA GLY A 396 9.17 19.00 18.06
C GLY A 396 8.94 19.68 19.40
N LEU A 397 7.70 19.69 19.87
CA LEU A 397 7.37 20.10 21.23
C LEU A 397 7.55 18.93 22.20
N LEU A 398 7.97 19.20 23.43
CA LEU A 398 8.04 18.17 24.49
C LEU A 398 6.66 17.50 24.68
N THR A 399 5.59 18.28 24.57
CA THR A 399 4.20 17.86 24.76
C THR A 399 3.65 16.94 23.68
N GLU A 400 4.29 16.85 22.51
CA GLU A 400 3.94 15.89 21.45
C GLU A 400 4.43 14.46 21.79
N VAL A 401 5.38 14.31 22.71
CA VAL A 401 5.93 13.01 23.14
C VAL A 401 5.57 12.70 24.58
N PHE A 402 5.50 13.73 25.43
CA PHE A 402 5.05 13.65 26.80
C PHE A 402 3.87 14.60 27.01
N PRO A 403 2.64 14.19 26.65
CA PRO A 403 1.43 14.95 26.91
C PRO A 403 1.30 15.40 28.37
N LYS A 404 0.69 16.57 28.60
CA LYS A 404 0.48 17.10 29.95
C LYS A 404 -0.57 16.26 30.69
N ASN A 405 -0.12 15.50 31.67
CA ASN A 405 -0.98 14.69 32.52
C ASN A 405 -1.85 15.54 33.46
N ILE A 406 -3.09 15.12 33.67
CA ILE A 406 -4.01 15.66 34.68
C ILE A 406 -4.14 14.64 35.82
N GLY A 407 -4.30 15.09 37.07
CA GLY A 407 -4.50 14.19 38.23
C GLY A 407 -3.24 13.49 38.77
N TYR A 408 -2.19 13.37 37.96
CA TYR A 408 -0.90 12.80 38.35
C TYR A 408 0.27 13.59 37.74
N VAL A 409 1.51 13.20 38.03
CA VAL A 409 2.71 13.92 37.56
C VAL A 409 3.21 13.31 36.26
N ASN A 410 3.46 12.01 36.27
CA ASN A 410 3.91 11.22 35.12
C ASN A 410 3.44 9.76 35.25
N GLU A 411 3.74 8.93 34.24
CA GLU A 411 3.34 7.53 34.18
C GLU A 411 3.76 6.68 35.39
N GLU A 412 4.93 6.95 35.98
CA GLU A 412 5.35 6.25 37.20
C GLU A 412 4.46 6.63 38.39
N HIS A 413 4.12 7.92 38.58
CA HIS A 413 3.17 8.32 39.62
C HIS A 413 1.82 7.61 39.43
N SER A 414 1.35 7.52 38.18
CA SER A 414 0.12 6.81 37.83
C SER A 414 0.18 5.32 38.18
N LYS A 415 1.27 4.62 37.83
CA LYS A 415 1.49 3.20 38.18
C LYS A 415 1.53 2.99 39.69
N LEU A 416 2.23 3.85 40.43
CA LEU A 416 2.30 3.79 41.90
C LEU A 416 0.94 4.05 42.57
N MET A 417 0.10 4.92 42.01
CA MET A 417 -1.27 5.14 42.49
C MET A 417 -2.20 3.98 42.16
N LYS A 418 -2.04 3.33 40.99
CA LYS A 418 -2.73 2.06 40.64
C LYS A 418 -2.41 0.97 41.65
N GLU A 419 -1.12 0.73 41.93
CA GLU A 419 -0.67 -0.29 42.87
C GLU A 419 -1.16 0.01 44.30
N TYR A 420 -1.15 1.29 44.71
CA TYR A 420 -1.69 1.71 46.00
C TYR A 420 -3.22 1.48 46.11
N PHE A 421 -3.99 1.80 45.06
CA PHE A 421 -5.44 1.58 45.00
C PHE A 421 -5.83 0.12 45.31
N PHE A 422 -5.23 -0.84 44.62
CA PHE A 422 -5.51 -2.26 44.85
C PHE A 422 -4.97 -2.74 46.20
N LYS A 423 -3.79 -2.27 46.64
CA LYS A 423 -3.21 -2.58 47.95
C LYS A 423 -4.12 -2.16 49.11
N ILE A 424 -4.76 -0.98 49.05
CA ILE A 424 -5.75 -0.54 50.05
C ILE A 424 -6.90 -1.56 50.15
N LEU A 425 -7.39 -2.04 49.01
CA LEU A 425 -8.53 -2.95 48.90
C LEU A 425 -8.15 -4.43 49.09
N GLN A 426 -6.92 -4.70 49.56
CA GLN A 426 -6.34 -6.03 49.81
C GLN A 426 -6.37 -6.95 48.58
N VAL A 427 -6.06 -6.38 47.42
CA VAL A 427 -5.94 -7.10 46.14
C VAL A 427 -4.51 -6.93 45.63
N ASP A 428 -3.91 -8.06 45.24
CA ASP A 428 -2.64 -8.05 44.53
C ASP A 428 -2.84 -7.49 43.11
N SER A 429 -1.91 -6.66 42.65
CA SER A 429 -2.02 -5.89 41.39
C SER A 429 -0.75 -5.90 40.54
N HIS A 430 0.10 -6.91 40.76
CA HIS A 430 1.34 -7.11 40.01
C HIS A 430 1.15 -7.44 38.51
N GLU A 431 -0.08 -7.68 38.03
CA GLU A 431 -0.36 -7.88 36.60
C GLU A 431 -0.42 -6.55 35.82
N GLU A 432 0.16 -6.56 34.62
CA GLU A 432 -0.04 -5.51 33.61
C GLU A 432 -1.30 -5.84 32.80
N HIS A 433 -2.35 -5.06 33.05
CA HIS A 433 -3.64 -5.17 32.38
C HIS A 433 -3.76 -4.13 31.26
N SER A 434 -4.43 -4.47 30.16
CA SER A 434 -4.95 -3.46 29.22
C SER A 434 -5.90 -2.50 29.95
N LEU A 435 -6.10 -1.29 29.44
CA LEU A 435 -6.97 -0.29 30.09
C LEU A 435 -8.38 -0.83 30.37
N ALA A 436 -8.94 -1.61 29.43
CA ALA A 436 -10.24 -2.24 29.58
C ALA A 436 -10.25 -3.28 30.71
N ALA A 437 -9.21 -4.12 30.81
CA ALA A 437 -9.06 -5.09 31.90
C ALA A 437 -8.81 -4.40 33.25
N LEU A 438 -8.07 -3.29 33.26
CA LEU A 438 -7.79 -2.49 34.45
C LEU A 438 -9.07 -1.85 35.03
N ILE A 439 -9.93 -1.27 34.19
CA ILE A 439 -11.25 -0.75 34.59
C ILE A 439 -12.16 -1.88 35.08
N LYS A 440 -12.21 -3.03 34.39
CA LYS A 440 -12.98 -4.21 34.85
C LYS A 440 -12.49 -4.72 36.22
N SER A 441 -11.19 -4.76 36.46
CA SER A 441 -10.62 -5.10 37.75
C SER A 441 -11.00 -4.09 38.83
N ALA A 442 -10.92 -2.79 38.54
CA ALA A 442 -11.36 -1.74 39.48
C ALA A 442 -12.86 -1.84 39.79
N GLN A 443 -13.72 -2.04 38.78
CA GLN A 443 -15.16 -2.28 38.94
C GLN A 443 -15.44 -3.44 39.89
N ASN A 444 -14.83 -4.60 39.65
CA ASN A 444 -15.00 -5.80 40.46
C ASN A 444 -14.56 -5.60 41.91
N VAL A 445 -13.39 -4.99 42.12
CA VAL A 445 -12.81 -4.80 43.45
C VAL A 445 -13.56 -3.70 44.24
N LEU A 446 -14.02 -2.64 43.58
CA LEU A 446 -14.87 -1.62 44.18
C LEU A 446 -16.23 -2.21 44.57
N SER A 447 -16.96 -2.84 43.65
CA SER A 447 -18.28 -3.43 43.93
C SER A 447 -18.23 -4.42 45.10
N LYS A 448 -17.23 -5.33 45.09
CA LYS A 448 -17.01 -6.31 46.17
C LYS A 448 -16.77 -5.68 47.55
N ASN A 449 -16.12 -4.53 47.63
CA ASN A 449 -15.82 -3.86 48.90
C ASN A 449 -16.89 -2.84 49.32
N ILE A 450 -17.52 -2.15 48.38
CA ILE A 450 -18.64 -1.22 48.63
C ILE A 450 -19.83 -1.98 49.21
N ARG A 451 -20.18 -3.15 48.65
CA ARG A 451 -21.26 -4.02 49.16
C ARG A 451 -21.01 -4.57 50.58
N LYS A 452 -19.83 -4.33 51.18
CA LYS A 452 -19.48 -4.71 52.55
C LYS A 452 -19.51 -3.55 53.55
N ILE A 453 -19.63 -2.30 53.10
CA ILE A 453 -19.71 -1.13 53.99
C ILE A 453 -20.87 -1.33 54.95
N SER A 454 -20.61 -1.18 56.24
CA SER A 454 -21.61 -1.43 57.28
C SER A 454 -22.56 -0.25 57.48
N ASN A 455 -23.75 -0.50 58.02
CA ASN A 455 -24.72 0.55 58.39
C ASN A 455 -24.35 1.22 59.74
N LEU A 456 -23.05 1.40 60.05
CA LEU A 456 -22.58 1.89 61.37
C LEU A 456 -22.75 3.41 61.59
N SER A 457 -23.98 3.90 61.38
CA SER A 457 -24.45 5.11 62.04
C SER A 457 -24.81 4.78 63.50
N ALA A 458 -23.90 5.13 64.41
CA ALA A 458 -24.09 5.15 65.87
C ALA A 458 -24.45 3.82 66.57
N SER A 459 -23.43 3.06 66.99
CA SER A 459 -23.47 2.42 68.31
C SER A 459 -22.07 2.26 68.92
N LEU A 460 -21.86 2.89 70.08
CA LEU A 460 -20.79 2.53 71.01
C LEU A 460 -21.27 1.32 71.82
N THR A 461 -21.17 0.09 71.29
CA THR A 461 -21.20 -1.14 72.10
C THR A 461 -20.69 -2.37 71.34
N GLU A 462 -19.66 -2.98 71.92
CA GLU A 462 -19.28 -4.41 71.92
C GLU A 462 -19.34 -5.27 70.65
N HIS A 463 -18.14 -5.62 70.20
CA HIS A 463 -17.71 -6.97 69.79
C HIS A 463 -18.66 -7.85 68.95
N SER A 464 -18.59 -7.65 67.62
CA SER A 464 -18.77 -8.74 66.65
C SER A 464 -17.46 -8.94 65.88
N ILE A 465 -16.97 -10.19 65.82
CA ILE A 465 -15.78 -10.58 65.03
C ILE A 465 -16.19 -10.79 63.56
N ALA A 466 -16.80 -9.76 62.97
CA ALA A 466 -16.93 -9.66 61.52
C ALA A 466 -15.64 -9.02 60.98
N ALA A 467 -15.17 -9.47 59.80
CA ALA A 467 -14.04 -8.83 59.14
C ALA A 467 -14.38 -7.36 58.88
N THR A 468 -13.69 -6.44 59.56
CA THR A 468 -13.94 -5.00 59.46
C THR A 468 -13.88 -4.56 58.00
N ALA A 469 -14.99 -3.98 57.51
CA ALA A 469 -15.03 -3.52 56.14
C ALA A 469 -14.05 -2.35 55.98
N ILE A 470 -13.05 -2.52 55.11
CA ILE A 470 -11.95 -1.56 54.90
C ILE A 470 -12.50 -0.14 54.67
N LEU A 471 -13.59 -0.05 53.92
CA LEU A 471 -14.26 1.18 53.54
C LEU A 471 -15.20 1.78 54.61
N ASP A 472 -15.32 1.18 55.80
CA ASP A 472 -15.97 1.83 56.94
C ASP A 472 -15.13 3.02 57.46
N SER A 473 -13.80 2.96 57.27
CA SER A 473 -12.89 4.06 57.55
C SER A 473 -13.01 5.19 56.52
N GLU A 474 -13.28 6.41 56.98
CA GLU A 474 -13.33 7.60 56.13
C GLU A 474 -11.99 7.86 55.42
N SER A 475 -10.86 7.67 56.12
CA SER A 475 -9.54 7.85 55.50
C SER A 475 -9.30 6.83 54.39
N ALA A 476 -9.78 5.58 54.54
CA ALA A 476 -9.69 4.59 53.48
C ALA A 476 -10.59 4.94 52.28
N ARG A 477 -11.79 5.49 52.51
CA ARG A 477 -12.64 6.02 51.44
C ARG A 477 -11.96 7.18 50.69
N GLN A 478 -11.33 8.11 51.39
CA GLN A 478 -10.61 9.23 50.76
C GLN A 478 -9.37 8.77 49.98
N ASP A 479 -8.59 7.84 50.52
CA ASP A 479 -7.45 7.24 49.81
C ASP A 479 -7.89 6.48 48.55
N VAL A 480 -9.04 5.78 48.60
CA VAL A 480 -9.63 5.12 47.42
C VAL A 480 -10.16 6.14 46.41
N LEU A 481 -10.84 7.22 46.82
CA LEU A 481 -11.26 8.29 45.90
C LEU A 481 -10.06 8.96 45.21
N SER A 482 -8.99 9.23 45.95
CA SER A 482 -7.75 9.84 45.42
C SER A 482 -7.06 8.91 44.41
N SER A 483 -6.85 7.65 44.78
CA SER A 483 -6.13 6.67 43.94
C SER A 483 -6.96 6.16 42.75
N PHE A 484 -8.28 6.01 42.90
CA PHE A 484 -9.21 5.80 41.79
C PHE A 484 -9.30 7.02 40.87
N GLY A 485 -9.23 8.24 41.42
CA GLY A 485 -9.15 9.48 40.64
C GLY A 485 -7.92 9.48 39.73
N ALA A 486 -6.75 9.12 40.25
CA ALA A 486 -5.53 8.95 39.45
C ALA A 486 -5.67 7.83 38.40
N LEU A 487 -6.38 6.73 38.71
CA LEU A 487 -6.66 5.64 37.78
C LEU A 487 -7.57 6.07 36.61
N ILE A 488 -8.65 6.79 36.90
CA ILE A 488 -9.54 7.36 35.89
C ILE A 488 -8.77 8.36 35.02
N GLN A 489 -7.97 9.24 35.64
CA GLN A 489 -7.15 10.19 34.89
C GLN A 489 -6.08 9.51 34.03
N ARG A 490 -5.54 8.34 34.42
CA ARG A 490 -4.67 7.50 33.56
C ARG A 490 -5.41 7.05 32.31
N VAL A 491 -6.58 6.45 32.50
CA VAL A 491 -7.42 5.91 31.42
C VAL A 491 -7.82 7.02 30.46
N ASN A 492 -8.23 8.17 31.00
CA ASN A 492 -8.50 9.40 30.26
C ASN A 492 -7.27 9.87 29.48
N GLN A 493 -6.12 10.00 30.13
CA GLN A 493 -4.90 10.51 29.48
C GLN A 493 -4.43 9.61 28.34
N GLN A 494 -4.44 8.30 28.54
CA GLN A 494 -4.06 7.36 27.50
C GLN A 494 -5.09 7.34 26.35
N TYR A 495 -6.37 7.59 26.64
CA TYR A 495 -7.39 7.86 25.63
C TYR A 495 -7.10 9.11 24.78
N LEU A 496 -6.48 10.15 25.36
CA LEU A 496 -6.04 11.36 24.63
C LEU A 496 -4.79 11.10 23.77
N SER A 497 -3.83 10.32 24.27
CA SER A 497 -2.50 10.18 23.67
C SER A 497 -2.36 9.05 22.65
N ASP A 498 -3.13 7.97 22.77
CA ASP A 498 -2.98 6.81 21.89
C ASP A 498 -3.45 7.13 20.46
N ASP A 499 -2.71 6.62 19.48
CA ASP A 499 -3.08 6.74 18.07
C ASP A 499 -4.15 5.71 17.71
N TRP A 500 -5.40 6.16 17.73
CA TRP A 500 -6.57 5.34 17.41
C TRP A 500 -6.83 5.14 15.91
N SER A 501 -5.90 5.53 15.02
CA SER A 501 -6.09 5.38 13.57
C SER A 501 -6.03 3.91 13.09
N ALA A 502 -5.14 3.08 13.66
CA ALA A 502 -4.96 1.69 13.23
C ALA A 502 -6.09 0.75 13.67
N ASN A 503 -6.48 -0.21 12.81
CA ASN A 503 -7.62 -1.11 13.04
C ASN A 503 -7.57 -1.87 14.38
N ASP A 504 -6.42 -2.44 14.75
CA ASP A 504 -6.27 -3.17 16.02
C ASP A 504 -6.43 -2.24 17.23
N LYS A 505 -5.98 -0.98 17.10
CA LYS A 505 -6.16 0.07 18.12
C LYS A 505 -7.62 0.52 18.22
N GLN A 506 -8.35 0.63 17.10
CA GLN A 506 -9.79 0.92 17.13
C GLN A 506 -10.55 -0.12 17.96
N LYS A 507 -10.23 -1.40 17.80
CA LYS A 507 -10.84 -2.47 18.62
C LYS A 507 -10.50 -2.35 20.11
N GLU A 508 -9.23 -2.06 20.45
CA GLU A 508 -8.83 -1.80 21.85
C GLU A 508 -9.63 -0.63 22.45
N LYS A 509 -9.92 0.41 21.64
CA LYS A 509 -10.74 1.55 22.03
C LYS A 509 -12.19 1.18 22.30
N GLU A 510 -12.81 0.36 21.46
CA GLU A 510 -14.18 -0.14 21.66
C GLU A 510 -14.30 -0.95 22.95
N GLU A 511 -13.33 -1.84 23.20
CA GLU A 511 -13.28 -2.63 24.44
C GLU A 511 -13.11 -1.75 25.70
N LEU A 512 -12.33 -0.67 25.59
CA LEU A 512 -12.18 0.34 26.63
C LEU A 512 -13.46 1.15 26.86
N PHE A 513 -14.11 1.61 25.80
CA PHE A 513 -15.37 2.35 25.87
C PHE A 513 -16.48 1.50 26.52
N ALA A 514 -16.54 0.20 26.19
CA ALA A 514 -17.42 -0.75 26.84
C ALA A 514 -17.07 -0.93 28.33
N ALA A 515 -15.79 -1.00 28.70
CA ALA A 515 -15.39 -1.07 30.10
C ALA A 515 -15.78 0.20 30.90
N ILE A 516 -15.62 1.38 30.32
CA ILE A 516 -16.02 2.66 30.91
C ILE A 516 -17.54 2.71 31.11
N THR A 517 -18.34 2.40 30.09
CA THR A 517 -19.81 2.41 30.23
C THR A 517 -20.31 1.39 31.26
N ASN A 518 -19.68 0.21 31.35
CA ASN A 518 -20.03 -0.82 32.34
C ASN A 518 -19.73 -0.42 33.79
N ILE A 519 -18.65 0.33 34.10
CA ILE A 519 -18.38 0.74 35.49
C ILE A 519 -19.42 1.75 36.00
N PHE A 520 -19.93 2.64 35.13
CA PHE A 520 -21.05 3.53 35.48
C PHE A 520 -22.36 2.75 35.71
N GLN A 521 -22.63 1.70 34.93
CA GLN A 521 -23.79 0.84 35.17
C GLN A 521 -23.70 0.16 36.55
N GLU A 522 -22.54 -0.41 36.90
CA GLU A 522 -22.34 -1.02 38.23
C GLU A 522 -22.48 0.01 39.36
N PHE A 523 -21.96 1.23 39.21
CA PHE A 523 -22.16 2.29 40.20
C PHE A 523 -23.64 2.68 40.35
N ASN A 524 -24.40 2.73 39.25
CA ASN A 524 -25.85 2.97 39.30
C ASN A 524 -26.63 1.83 39.97
N GLU A 525 -26.17 0.56 39.86
CA GLU A 525 -26.72 -0.55 40.64
C GLU A 525 -26.36 -0.47 42.13
N LEU A 526 -25.14 -0.02 42.47
CA LEU A 526 -24.70 0.17 43.85
C LEU A 526 -25.44 1.33 44.55
N LEU A 527 -25.84 2.39 43.83
CA LEU A 527 -26.67 3.48 44.37
C LEU A 527 -28.05 3.00 44.88
N LYS A 528 -28.57 1.87 44.38
CA LYS A 528 -29.85 1.30 44.82
C LYS A 528 -29.79 0.64 46.19
N ILE A 529 -28.60 0.50 46.78
CA ILE A 529 -28.42 -0.04 48.13
C ILE A 529 -28.82 1.04 49.15
N GLU A 530 -29.71 0.68 50.08
CA GLU A 530 -30.22 1.56 51.14
C GLU A 530 -29.20 1.73 52.30
N ASN A 531 -28.06 2.35 52.01
CA ASN A 531 -27.04 2.75 52.99
C ASN A 531 -26.53 4.17 52.62
N PRO A 532 -26.68 5.19 53.49
CA PRO A 532 -26.27 6.56 53.19
C PRO A 532 -24.77 6.72 52.87
N THR A 533 -23.90 5.98 53.56
CA THR A 533 -22.44 6.01 53.33
C THR A 533 -22.06 5.37 51.99
N ILE A 534 -22.75 4.31 51.58
CA ILE A 534 -22.61 3.73 50.23
C ILE A 534 -23.09 4.75 49.19
N GLN A 535 -24.27 5.33 49.37
CA GLN A 535 -24.85 6.29 48.41
C GLN A 535 -23.96 7.53 48.22
N GLU A 536 -23.46 8.12 49.31
CA GLU A 536 -22.51 9.24 49.27
C GLU A 536 -21.20 8.85 48.58
N PHE A 537 -20.61 7.71 48.95
CA PHE A 537 -19.34 7.25 48.40
C PHE A 537 -19.43 6.91 46.90
N VAL A 538 -20.49 6.20 46.49
CA VAL A 538 -20.74 5.84 45.09
C VAL A 538 -21.09 7.08 44.27
N LYS A 539 -21.84 8.05 44.81
CA LYS A 539 -22.05 9.33 44.14
C LYS A 539 -20.74 10.06 43.89
N ASN A 540 -19.85 10.12 44.89
CA ASN A 540 -18.51 10.71 44.72
C ASN A 540 -17.68 9.98 43.65
N LEU A 541 -17.80 8.65 43.52
CA LEU A 541 -17.16 7.89 42.43
C LEU A 541 -17.73 8.21 41.04
N ILE A 542 -19.06 8.36 40.92
CA ILE A 542 -19.74 8.75 39.67
C ILE A 542 -19.34 10.18 39.28
N ASP A 543 -19.48 11.14 40.20
CA ASP A 543 -19.16 12.55 39.97
C ASP A 543 -17.69 12.73 39.57
N LEU A 544 -16.77 12.00 40.21
CA LEU A 544 -15.34 11.97 39.87
C LEU A 544 -15.09 11.40 38.47
N SER A 545 -15.74 10.29 38.13
CA SER A 545 -15.58 9.60 36.84
C SER A 545 -16.13 10.44 35.68
N LEU A 546 -17.35 10.97 35.84
CA LEU A 546 -18.04 11.79 34.84
C LEU A 546 -17.32 13.10 34.59
N LYS A 547 -16.85 13.77 35.66
CA LYS A 547 -15.98 14.94 35.55
C LYS A 547 -14.71 14.62 34.76
N GLY A 548 -14.09 13.46 35.01
CA GLY A 548 -12.95 12.96 34.25
C GLY A 548 -13.25 12.84 32.75
N VAL A 549 -14.32 12.13 32.39
CA VAL A 549 -14.75 11.93 30.98
C VAL A 549 -15.01 13.28 30.29
N THR A 550 -15.76 14.19 30.92
CA THR A 550 -16.07 15.50 30.34
C THR A 550 -14.82 16.37 30.18
N GLN A 551 -13.89 16.35 31.14
CA GLN A 551 -12.59 17.03 31.00
C GLN A 551 -11.75 16.45 29.85
N THR A 552 -11.78 15.12 29.69
CA THR A 552 -11.07 14.39 28.63
C THR A 552 -11.58 14.82 27.26
N VAL A 553 -12.90 14.83 27.05
CA VAL A 553 -13.48 15.27 25.77
C VAL A 553 -13.12 16.72 25.46
N GLY A 554 -13.24 17.61 26.45
CA GLY A 554 -12.86 19.01 26.28
C GLY A 554 -11.37 19.21 25.94
N GLN A 555 -10.49 18.43 26.58
CA GLN A 555 -9.04 18.50 26.33
C GLN A 555 -8.66 17.92 24.97
N GLN A 556 -9.25 16.79 24.54
CA GLN A 556 -8.95 16.22 23.22
C GLN A 556 -9.36 17.17 22.10
N HIS A 557 -10.54 17.80 22.23
CA HIS A 557 -10.98 18.81 21.28
C HIS A 557 -9.99 19.99 21.21
N ALA A 558 -9.49 20.45 22.37
CA ALA A 558 -8.48 21.49 22.41
C ALA A 558 -7.15 21.07 21.75
N ASN A 559 -6.67 19.83 21.97
CA ASN A 559 -5.45 19.28 21.37
C ASN A 559 -5.56 19.21 19.84
N LEU A 560 -6.62 18.58 19.32
CA LEU A 560 -6.87 18.45 17.88
C LEU A 560 -6.98 19.82 17.19
N LYS A 561 -7.53 20.81 17.91
CA LYS A 561 -7.60 22.21 17.45
C LYS A 561 -6.24 22.91 17.48
N GLU A 562 -5.39 22.65 18.46
CA GLU A 562 -4.00 23.17 18.50
C GLU A 562 -3.19 22.61 17.32
N GLU A 563 -3.30 21.32 17.02
CA GLU A 563 -2.68 20.69 15.84
C GLU A 563 -3.22 21.25 14.52
N LEU A 564 -4.54 21.45 14.39
CA LEU A 564 -5.14 22.11 13.23
C LEU A 564 -4.58 23.52 13.03
N ASN A 565 -4.50 24.33 14.11
CA ASN A 565 -3.95 25.68 14.05
C ASN A 565 -2.46 25.68 13.63
N ARG A 566 -1.66 24.71 14.11
CA ARG A 566 -0.26 24.52 13.67
C ARG A 566 -0.20 24.29 12.16
N LEU A 567 -1.00 23.35 11.64
CA LEU A 567 -1.03 23.01 10.21
C LEU A 567 -1.60 24.15 9.33
N GLN A 568 -2.53 24.94 9.85
CA GLN A 568 -3.12 26.12 9.20
C GLN A 568 -2.16 27.31 9.09
N THR A 569 -1.13 27.38 9.94
CA THR A 569 -0.24 28.55 10.00
C THR A 569 0.55 28.69 8.70
N SER A 570 0.45 29.87 8.06
CA SER A 570 1.03 30.09 6.73
C SER A 570 2.56 30.07 6.76
N THR A 571 3.17 29.63 5.66
CA THR A 571 4.63 29.62 5.45
C THR A 571 5.26 30.98 5.74
N ASP A 572 4.63 32.07 5.32
CA ASP A 572 5.13 33.42 5.55
C ASP A 572 5.03 33.83 7.03
N THR A 573 4.02 33.35 7.76
CA THR A 573 3.92 33.54 9.22
C THR A 573 5.04 32.79 9.93
N ASN A 574 5.28 31.53 9.56
CA ASN A 574 6.39 30.75 10.11
C ASN A 574 7.76 31.37 9.79
N LEU A 575 7.96 31.88 8.57
CA LEU A 575 9.21 32.58 8.20
C LEU A 575 9.41 33.87 9.01
N LYS A 576 8.35 34.64 9.31
CA LYS A 576 8.44 35.79 10.23
C LYS A 576 8.93 35.36 11.61
N TYR A 577 8.32 34.34 12.22
CA TYR A 577 8.74 33.84 13.53
C TYR A 577 10.17 33.28 13.51
N PHE A 578 10.52 32.49 12.49
CA PHE A 578 11.85 31.91 12.32
C PHE A 578 12.96 32.97 12.28
N PHE A 579 12.85 33.95 11.36
CA PHE A 579 13.85 35.02 11.25
C PHE A 579 13.83 35.97 12.45
N ASN A 580 12.68 36.15 13.09
CA ASN A 580 12.61 36.93 14.32
C ASN A 580 13.39 36.26 15.45
N SER A 581 13.11 34.98 15.77
CA SER A 581 13.87 34.23 16.76
C SER A 581 15.36 34.15 16.43
N LEU A 582 15.71 34.00 15.15
CA LEU A 582 17.11 34.04 14.69
C LEU A 582 17.78 35.38 15.00
N LEU A 583 17.15 36.52 14.68
CA LEU A 583 17.69 37.84 15.01
C LEU A 583 17.77 38.09 16.52
N THR A 584 16.75 37.68 17.29
CA THR A 584 16.78 37.78 18.76
C THR A 584 17.97 36.99 19.32
N GLN A 585 18.22 35.78 18.82
CA GLN A 585 19.35 34.94 19.22
C GLN A 585 20.71 35.58 18.87
N ILE A 586 20.87 36.09 17.65
CA ILE A 586 22.10 36.78 17.20
C ILE A 586 22.37 38.03 18.06
N ASN A 587 21.33 38.84 18.29
CA ASN A 587 21.42 40.09 19.05
C ASN A 587 21.49 39.87 20.57
N LYS A 588 21.17 38.66 21.05
CA LYS A 588 21.02 38.32 22.48
C LYS A 588 20.00 39.20 23.19
N ASP A 589 18.89 39.50 22.53
CA ASP A 589 17.85 40.37 23.07
C ASP A 589 16.97 39.61 24.10
N GLU A 590 17.33 39.75 25.38
CA GLU A 590 16.57 39.19 26.50
C GLU A 590 15.23 39.89 26.75
N SER A 591 15.02 41.11 26.24
CA SER A 591 13.75 41.83 26.44
C SER A 591 12.61 41.24 25.59
N TYR A 592 12.96 40.40 24.62
CA TYR A 592 12.01 39.76 23.73
C TYR A 592 11.16 38.68 24.43
N SER A 593 9.86 38.92 24.47
CA SER A 593 8.85 38.08 25.15
C SER A 593 8.24 36.97 24.28
N GLY A 594 8.73 36.76 23.06
CA GLY A 594 8.10 35.86 22.07
C GLY A 594 6.87 36.44 21.35
N ALA A 595 6.37 37.62 21.76
CA ALA A 595 5.09 38.15 21.29
C ALA A 595 5.16 39.13 20.10
N GLU A 596 6.17 39.99 20.05
CA GLU A 596 6.23 41.12 19.09
C GLU A 596 7.31 40.90 18.00
N ILE A 597 6.90 40.73 16.74
CA ILE A 597 7.88 40.59 15.65
C ILE A 597 8.68 41.89 15.47
N ASN A 598 10.00 41.75 15.34
CA ASN A 598 10.93 42.85 15.10
C ASN A 598 10.45 43.73 13.93
N PRO A 599 10.34 45.07 14.11
CA PRO A 599 9.84 45.98 13.08
C PRO A 599 10.54 45.90 11.72
N GLU A 600 11.81 45.46 11.68
CA GLU A 600 12.53 45.23 10.44
C GLU A 600 12.05 43.99 9.69
N ILE A 601 11.80 42.88 10.41
CA ILE A 601 11.16 41.69 9.82
C ILE A 601 9.77 42.04 9.33
N ILE A 602 8.99 42.83 10.08
CA ILE A 602 7.68 43.31 9.62
C ILE A 602 7.81 44.05 8.28
N ARG A 603 8.72 45.03 8.18
CA ARG A 603 8.97 45.81 6.93
C ARG A 603 9.37 44.94 5.74
N ILE A 604 10.17 43.90 5.95
CA ILE A 604 10.57 42.98 4.88
C ILE A 604 9.33 42.29 4.28
N PHE A 605 8.43 41.78 5.12
CA PHE A 605 7.22 41.08 4.68
C PHE A 605 6.10 42.01 4.20
N GLU A 606 6.11 43.29 4.59
CA GLU A 606 5.20 44.32 4.08
C GLU A 606 5.69 44.96 2.76
N SER A 607 6.91 44.64 2.31
CA SER A 607 7.46 45.15 1.04
C SER A 607 6.70 44.61 -0.19
N GLN A 608 6.54 45.44 -1.22
CA GLN A 608 5.92 45.01 -2.48
C GLN A 608 6.74 43.93 -3.18
N GLU A 609 8.06 43.97 -3.00
CA GLU A 609 9.03 43.01 -3.49
C GLU A 609 8.80 41.63 -2.86
N PHE A 610 8.59 41.54 -1.55
CA PHE A 610 8.25 40.27 -0.89
C PHE A 610 6.85 39.78 -1.29
N ALA A 611 5.87 40.68 -1.42
CA ALA A 611 4.52 40.31 -1.88
C ALA A 611 4.51 39.64 -3.27
N ARG A 612 5.47 39.98 -4.16
CA ARG A 612 5.67 39.29 -5.46
C ARG A 612 6.24 37.89 -5.34
N LEU A 613 6.74 37.49 -4.16
CA LEU A 613 7.27 36.16 -3.87
C LEU A 613 6.22 35.21 -3.29
N ALA A 614 4.94 35.59 -3.16
CA ALA A 614 3.91 34.79 -2.51
C ALA A 614 3.92 33.30 -2.93
N ASP A 615 3.96 33.03 -4.24
CA ASP A 615 3.93 31.69 -4.84
C ASP A 615 5.33 31.08 -5.10
N TYR A 616 6.40 31.67 -4.56
CA TYR A 616 7.78 31.19 -4.76
C TYR A 616 8.22 30.20 -3.67
N PRO A 617 9.12 29.24 -3.99
CA PRO A 617 9.75 28.35 -3.02
C PRO A 617 10.36 29.05 -1.81
N VAL A 618 10.31 28.37 -0.66
CA VAL A 618 10.84 28.83 0.64
C VAL A 618 12.30 29.29 0.53
N SER A 619 13.16 28.55 -0.16
CA SER A 619 14.57 28.93 -0.36
C SER A 619 14.74 30.28 -1.06
N ILE A 620 13.85 30.65 -1.97
CA ILE A 620 13.88 31.96 -2.66
C ILE A 620 13.38 33.07 -1.74
N LYS A 621 12.35 32.80 -0.90
CA LYS A 621 11.90 33.72 0.15
C LYS A 621 13.02 33.96 1.18
N ILE A 622 13.69 32.91 1.64
CA ILE A 622 14.86 32.96 2.52
C ILE A 622 15.99 33.78 1.88
N ALA A 623 16.35 33.49 0.63
CA ALA A 623 17.38 34.25 -0.11
C ALA A 623 17.05 35.75 -0.27
N TYR A 624 15.77 36.12 -0.36
CA TYR A 624 15.37 37.53 -0.31
C TYR A 624 15.55 38.12 1.09
N ILE A 625 15.07 37.44 2.14
CA ILE A 625 15.18 37.92 3.54
C ILE A 625 16.65 38.08 3.95
N CYS A 626 17.52 37.11 3.63
CA CYS A 626 18.96 37.19 3.88
C CYS A 626 19.61 38.43 3.25
N ARG A 627 19.26 38.75 1.99
CA ARG A 627 19.77 39.96 1.31
C ARG A 627 19.27 41.26 1.92
N GLN A 628 18.06 41.29 2.48
CA GLN A 628 17.53 42.46 3.21
C GLN A 628 18.20 42.63 4.58
N LEU A 629 18.49 41.54 5.30
CA LEU A 629 19.16 41.58 6.61
C LEU A 629 20.66 41.87 6.51
N GLY A 630 21.31 41.46 5.42
CA GLY A 630 22.68 41.83 5.08
C GLY A 630 23.67 41.54 6.21
N GLU A 631 24.35 42.59 6.69
CA GLU A 631 25.42 42.49 7.70
C GLU A 631 24.95 42.03 9.10
N LYS A 632 23.63 41.89 9.32
CA LYS A 632 23.05 41.40 10.58
C LYS A 632 23.11 39.88 10.71
N LEU A 633 23.40 39.17 9.62
CA LEU A 633 23.70 37.74 9.63
C LEU A 633 25.23 37.52 9.68
N PRO A 634 25.73 36.39 10.22
CA PRO A 634 27.15 36.10 10.31
C PRO A 634 27.82 36.02 8.94
N LYS A 635 29.01 36.61 8.83
CA LYS A 635 29.79 36.71 7.59
C LYS A 635 30.80 35.56 7.38
N ASN A 636 30.70 34.50 8.17
CA ASN A 636 31.70 33.42 8.21
C ASN A 636 31.51 32.37 7.11
N GLU A 637 30.45 32.47 6.32
CA GLU A 637 30.03 31.50 5.30
C GLU A 637 29.71 32.21 3.98
N THR A 638 29.61 31.44 2.88
CA THR A 638 29.10 31.97 1.61
C THR A 638 27.58 32.17 1.70
N GLU A 639 27.05 33.15 0.96
CA GLU A 639 25.61 33.45 0.93
C GLU A 639 24.78 32.21 0.55
N GLU A 640 25.26 31.41 -0.40
CA GLU A 640 24.62 30.15 -0.84
C GLU A 640 24.59 29.09 0.27
N SER A 641 25.68 28.90 1.02
CA SER A 641 25.74 27.98 2.17
C SER A 641 24.81 28.43 3.30
N LEU A 642 24.78 29.73 3.59
CA LEU A 642 23.90 30.30 4.61
C LEU A 642 22.41 30.10 4.24
N ILE A 643 22.05 30.30 2.97
CA ILE A 643 20.68 30.07 2.48
C ILE A 643 20.32 28.58 2.57
N GLU A 644 21.22 27.67 2.21
CA GLU A 644 21.02 26.22 2.32
C GLU A 644 20.77 25.81 3.79
N GLN A 645 21.64 26.24 4.71
CA GLN A 645 21.51 25.95 6.14
C GLN A 645 20.22 26.53 6.75
N LEU A 646 19.88 27.78 6.44
CA LEU A 646 18.65 28.39 6.95
C LEU A 646 17.39 27.76 6.35
N THR A 647 17.45 27.27 5.10
CA THR A 647 16.35 26.52 4.48
C THR A 647 16.18 25.16 5.15
N ALA A 648 17.25 24.38 5.32
CA ALA A 648 17.21 23.09 6.02
C ALA A 648 16.64 23.26 7.44
N ARG A 649 17.20 24.20 8.21
CA ARG A 649 16.75 24.50 9.57
C ARG A 649 15.27 24.95 9.60
N PHE A 650 14.81 25.73 8.62
CA PHE A 650 13.39 26.12 8.55
C PHE A 650 12.48 24.90 8.35
N GLU A 651 12.82 23.98 7.45
CA GLU A 651 12.07 22.75 7.24
C GLU A 651 12.12 21.83 8.48
N ASP A 652 13.25 21.79 9.21
CA ASP A 652 13.40 21.03 10.47
C ASP A 652 12.50 21.55 11.62
N HIS A 653 12.08 22.83 11.57
CA HIS A 653 11.17 23.46 12.55
C HIS A 653 9.70 23.52 12.08
N TYR A 654 9.45 23.69 10.78
CA TYR A 654 8.14 24.09 10.24
C TYR A 654 7.63 23.26 9.05
N GLY A 655 8.38 22.25 8.61
CA GLY A 655 7.94 21.31 7.58
C GLY A 655 6.63 20.61 7.93
N SER A 656 5.89 20.14 6.93
CA SER A 656 4.70 19.29 7.15
C SER A 656 4.49 18.31 6.00
N SER A 657 4.11 17.09 6.34
CA SER A 657 3.82 15.96 5.44
C SER A 657 2.32 15.77 5.19
N PHE A 658 1.93 14.99 4.17
CA PHE A 658 0.53 14.57 4.01
C PHE A 658 0.06 13.69 5.18
N ASP A 659 0.94 12.81 5.64
CA ASP A 659 0.72 11.86 6.73
C ASP A 659 0.25 12.57 8.02
N GLU A 660 0.78 13.75 8.33
CA GLU A 660 0.31 14.60 9.44
C GLU A 660 -1.14 15.05 9.29
N PHE A 661 -1.54 15.47 8.08
CA PHE A 661 -2.92 15.90 7.81
C PHE A 661 -3.88 14.70 7.79
N GLU A 662 -3.48 13.58 7.16
CA GLU A 662 -4.29 12.37 7.10
C GLU A 662 -4.51 11.77 8.49
N LYS A 663 -3.46 11.72 9.32
CA LYS A 663 -3.55 11.29 10.72
C LYS A 663 -4.53 12.14 11.53
N LEU A 664 -4.39 13.48 11.47
CA LEU A 664 -5.28 14.38 12.20
C LEU A 664 -6.73 14.26 11.72
N PHE A 665 -6.96 14.10 10.41
CA PHE A 665 -8.29 13.88 9.85
C PHE A 665 -8.94 12.60 10.40
N HIS A 666 -8.21 11.49 10.41
CA HIS A 666 -8.70 10.22 10.98
C HIS A 666 -8.98 10.33 12.49
N GLN A 667 -8.09 10.98 13.26
CA GLN A 667 -8.28 11.19 14.70
C GLN A 667 -9.55 12.01 15.00
N ILE A 668 -9.79 13.10 14.25
CA ILE A 668 -11.03 13.88 14.34
C ILE A 668 -12.25 13.01 14.00
N GLY A 669 -12.17 12.21 12.92
CA GLY A 669 -13.24 11.32 12.48
C GLY A 669 -13.66 10.27 13.52
N VAL A 670 -12.68 9.62 14.17
CA VAL A 670 -12.95 8.68 15.27
C VAL A 670 -13.58 9.41 16.46
N PHE A 671 -13.03 10.57 16.84
CA PHE A 671 -13.46 11.30 18.04
C PHE A 671 -14.86 11.91 17.94
N ILE A 672 -15.33 12.21 16.73
CA ILE A 672 -16.74 12.54 16.44
C ILE A 672 -17.68 11.40 16.87
N ASN A 673 -17.34 10.14 16.54
CA ASN A 673 -18.18 8.98 16.85
C ASN A 673 -18.23 8.72 18.37
N ASP A 674 -17.09 8.83 19.04
CA ASP A 674 -16.97 8.68 20.50
C ASP A 674 -17.85 9.71 21.23
N THR A 675 -17.73 10.98 20.82
CA THR A 675 -18.46 12.10 21.42
C THR A 675 -19.97 11.92 21.27
N ALA A 676 -20.42 11.50 20.08
CA ALA A 676 -21.81 11.17 19.83
C ALA A 676 -22.30 9.97 20.67
N ALA A 677 -21.45 8.98 20.94
CA ALA A 677 -21.77 7.84 21.79
C ALA A 677 -21.90 8.24 23.28
N LEU A 678 -21.01 9.10 23.77
CA LEU A 678 -21.10 9.67 25.13
C LEU A 678 -22.37 10.50 25.31
N GLY A 679 -22.73 11.33 24.32
CA GLY A 679 -23.97 12.12 24.35
C GLY A 679 -25.23 11.26 24.51
N ARG A 680 -25.28 10.10 23.85
CA ARG A 680 -26.39 9.13 23.98
C ARG A 680 -26.43 8.42 25.34
N PHE A 681 -25.29 8.28 26.03
CA PHE A 681 -25.20 7.55 27.30
C PHE A 681 -25.41 8.47 28.51
N PHE A 682 -24.84 9.69 28.48
CA PHE A 682 -24.91 10.69 29.54
C PHE A 682 -25.89 11.80 29.16
N VAL A 683 -27.19 11.51 29.27
CA VAL A 683 -28.30 12.42 28.86
C VAL A 683 -28.22 13.81 29.53
N THR A 684 -27.72 13.89 30.77
CA THR A 684 -27.50 15.14 31.51
C THR A 684 -26.42 16.03 30.90
N GLU A 685 -25.44 15.44 30.20
CA GLU A 685 -24.29 16.11 29.58
C GLU A 685 -24.37 16.14 28.05
N GLU A 686 -25.42 15.60 27.44
CA GLU A 686 -25.60 15.48 25.98
C GLU A 686 -25.30 16.78 25.24
N THR A 687 -25.79 17.91 25.76
CA THR A 687 -25.59 19.25 25.16
C THR A 687 -24.11 19.68 25.11
N ILE A 688 -23.28 19.19 26.02
CA ILE A 688 -21.83 19.44 26.05
C ILE A 688 -21.17 18.61 24.94
N PHE A 689 -21.50 17.32 24.87
CA PHE A 689 -20.93 16.41 23.86
C PHE A 689 -21.34 16.81 22.43
N ASN A 690 -22.62 17.05 22.17
CA ASN A 690 -23.11 17.45 20.83
C ASN A 690 -22.47 18.76 20.32
N LYS A 691 -22.09 19.68 21.23
CA LYS A 691 -21.36 20.91 20.89
C LYS A 691 -19.93 20.63 20.39
N HIS A 692 -19.24 19.66 21.00
CA HIS A 692 -17.90 19.24 20.54
C HIS A 692 -17.97 18.54 19.19
N GLU A 693 -18.92 17.61 19.01
CA GLU A 693 -19.14 16.89 17.74
C GLU A 693 -19.32 17.85 16.54
N LEU A 694 -20.18 18.87 16.70
CA LEU A 694 -20.46 19.84 15.64
C LEU A 694 -19.24 20.75 15.31
N SER A 695 -18.35 20.99 16.29
CA SER A 695 -17.12 21.74 16.05
C SER A 695 -16.11 20.90 15.26
N LEU A 696 -15.90 19.66 15.69
CA LEU A 696 -14.97 18.70 15.07
C LEU A 696 -15.31 18.44 13.60
N ARG A 697 -16.59 18.33 13.24
CA ARG A 697 -17.02 18.18 11.83
C ARG A 697 -16.54 19.33 10.93
N LYS A 698 -16.62 20.58 11.42
CA LYS A 698 -16.16 21.78 10.68
C LYS A 698 -14.63 21.85 10.62
N GLU A 699 -13.96 21.39 11.68
CA GLU A 699 -12.50 21.33 11.75
C GLU A 699 -11.94 20.29 10.76
N ALA A 700 -12.61 19.15 10.57
CA ALA A 700 -12.27 18.17 9.53
C ALA A 700 -12.41 18.73 8.10
N GLU A 701 -13.51 19.45 7.79
CA GLU A 701 -13.69 20.13 6.50
C GLU A 701 -12.61 21.21 6.27
N THR A 702 -12.26 21.95 7.32
CA THR A 702 -11.21 22.98 7.28
C THR A 702 -9.83 22.37 7.00
N LEU A 703 -9.54 21.19 7.57
CA LEU A 703 -8.27 20.48 7.37
C LEU A 703 -8.06 20.04 5.91
N ILE A 704 -9.12 19.55 5.24
CA ILE A 704 -9.10 19.25 3.80
C ILE A 704 -8.77 20.53 3.00
N ASP A 705 -9.38 21.66 3.37
CA ASP A 705 -9.15 22.95 2.70
C ASP A 705 -7.70 23.43 2.82
N ILE A 706 -7.10 23.32 4.01
CA ILE A 706 -5.71 23.71 4.26
C ILE A 706 -4.75 22.81 3.50
N ALA A 707 -4.97 21.49 3.49
CA ALA A 707 -4.14 20.56 2.72
C ALA A 707 -4.21 20.87 1.21
N ALA A 708 -5.41 21.19 0.71
CA ALA A 708 -5.61 21.55 -0.70
C ALA A 708 -4.87 22.84 -1.07
N GLN A 709 -4.83 23.83 -0.17
CA GLN A 709 -4.01 25.02 -0.35
C GLN A 709 -2.52 24.66 -0.37
N LYS A 710 -2.01 24.06 0.72
CA LYS A 710 -0.58 23.84 0.98
C LYS A 710 0.11 22.93 -0.05
N PHE A 711 -0.58 21.92 -0.57
CA PHE A 711 0.00 20.91 -1.45
C PHE A 711 -0.40 21.02 -2.93
N TYR A 712 -1.56 21.59 -3.25
CA TYR A 712 -2.05 21.66 -4.64
C TYR A 712 -2.14 23.09 -5.18
N ARG A 713 -2.75 24.04 -4.45
CA ARG A 713 -2.89 25.43 -4.88
C ARG A 713 -1.53 26.13 -5.01
N ASP A 714 -0.68 25.99 -3.99
CA ASP A 714 0.58 26.74 -3.89
C ASP A 714 1.73 26.07 -4.69
N ARG A 715 1.46 24.93 -5.35
CA ARG A 715 2.44 24.12 -6.11
C ARG A 715 1.93 23.65 -7.49
N PRO A 716 1.29 24.49 -8.33
CA PRO A 716 0.55 24.03 -9.52
C PRO A 716 1.44 23.39 -10.61
N LYS A 717 2.77 23.59 -10.55
CA LYS A 717 3.76 22.99 -11.46
C LYS A 717 4.53 21.81 -10.85
N ALA A 718 4.28 21.48 -9.59
CA ALA A 718 4.97 20.44 -8.82
C ALA A 718 3.95 19.72 -7.92
N LEU A 719 2.83 19.29 -8.53
CA LEU A 719 1.76 18.58 -7.84
C LEU A 719 2.31 17.26 -7.22
N PRO A 720 1.77 16.82 -6.06
CA PRO A 720 2.06 15.50 -5.48
C PRO A 720 1.77 14.36 -6.46
N ALA A 721 2.13 13.12 -6.12
CA ALA A 721 1.69 11.95 -6.90
C ALA A 721 0.15 11.90 -7.05
N PRO A 722 -0.40 11.22 -8.08
CA PRO A 722 -1.85 10.96 -8.17
C PRO A 722 -2.34 10.25 -6.90
N ALA A 723 -3.40 10.78 -6.28
CA ALA A 723 -3.94 10.17 -5.08
C ALA A 723 -4.56 8.79 -5.35
N GLU A 724 -4.34 7.84 -4.43
CA GLU A 724 -5.01 6.54 -4.46
C GLU A 724 -6.47 6.67 -4.03
N LYS A 725 -7.35 5.81 -4.57
CA LYS A 725 -8.79 5.90 -4.33
C LYS A 725 -9.16 5.61 -2.87
N GLY A 726 -10.03 6.44 -2.31
CA GLY A 726 -10.52 6.32 -0.93
C GLY A 726 -9.55 6.83 0.13
N THR A 727 -8.41 7.41 -0.24
CA THR A 727 -7.46 8.04 0.69
C THR A 727 -7.87 9.47 1.06
N PHE A 728 -7.32 10.00 2.15
CA PHE A 728 -7.43 11.44 2.44
C PHE A 728 -6.86 12.28 1.31
N GLN A 729 -5.78 11.83 0.66
CA GLN A 729 -5.17 12.55 -0.47
C GLN A 729 -6.16 12.71 -1.65
N GLU A 730 -7.04 11.74 -1.93
CA GLU A 730 -8.06 11.87 -2.98
C GLU A 730 -9.09 12.96 -2.60
N LEU A 731 -9.55 12.99 -1.35
CA LEU A 731 -10.47 14.01 -0.86
C LEU A 731 -9.87 15.42 -1.03
N VAL A 732 -8.59 15.57 -0.68
CA VAL A 732 -7.85 16.83 -0.85
C VAL A 732 -7.67 17.20 -2.32
N GLU A 733 -7.27 16.27 -3.19
CA GLU A 733 -7.12 16.52 -4.63
C GLU A 733 -8.44 16.93 -5.28
N ARG A 734 -9.54 16.25 -4.93
CA ARG A 734 -10.89 16.58 -5.43
C ARG A 734 -11.37 17.94 -4.95
N HIS A 735 -11.12 18.27 -3.68
CA HIS A 735 -11.42 19.59 -3.14
C HIS A 735 -10.60 20.69 -3.83
N ALA A 736 -9.31 20.43 -4.10
CA ALA A 736 -8.44 21.35 -4.82
C ALA A 736 -8.87 21.58 -6.28
N ILE A 737 -9.27 20.52 -7.00
CA ILE A 737 -9.85 20.61 -8.35
C ILE A 737 -11.12 21.48 -8.34
N ASN A 738 -11.99 21.29 -7.34
CA ASN A 738 -13.28 21.98 -7.27
C ASN A 738 -13.20 23.44 -6.79
N LYS A 739 -12.19 23.79 -5.98
CA LYS A 739 -12.10 25.10 -5.29
C LYS A 739 -10.94 25.98 -5.73
N TYR A 740 -9.87 25.39 -6.27
CA TYR A 740 -8.62 26.10 -6.64
C TYR A 740 -8.24 25.94 -8.11
N ASP A 741 -9.18 25.48 -8.96
CA ASP A 741 -8.99 25.25 -10.40
C ASP A 741 -7.77 24.36 -10.74
N VAL A 742 -7.42 23.46 -9.83
CA VAL A 742 -6.29 22.54 -10.02
C VAL A 742 -6.62 21.55 -11.13
N VAL A 743 -5.61 21.24 -11.94
CA VAL A 743 -5.75 20.38 -13.12
C VAL A 743 -6.25 18.99 -12.72
N ASP A 744 -7.46 18.62 -13.20
CA ASP A 744 -7.97 17.25 -13.08
C ASP A 744 -7.17 16.31 -14.00
N ARG A 745 -6.14 15.70 -13.42
CA ARG A 745 -5.22 14.78 -14.09
C ARG A 745 -5.93 13.56 -14.67
N LEU A 746 -6.93 13.04 -13.96
CA LEU A 746 -7.75 11.90 -14.42
C LEU A 746 -8.64 12.28 -15.60
N LYS A 747 -9.13 13.52 -15.66
CA LYS A 747 -9.85 14.05 -16.84
C LYS A 747 -8.91 14.23 -18.03
N GLN A 748 -7.68 14.72 -17.82
CA GLN A 748 -6.68 14.82 -18.89
C GLN A 748 -6.26 13.45 -19.41
N GLU A 749 -5.96 12.50 -18.53
CA GLU A 749 -5.62 11.12 -18.87
C GLU A 749 -6.78 10.43 -19.62
N LYS A 750 -8.02 10.60 -19.16
CA LYS A 750 -9.20 10.11 -19.88
C LYS A 750 -9.34 10.72 -21.29
N VAL A 751 -9.03 12.00 -21.47
CA VAL A 751 -9.04 12.64 -22.80
C VAL A 751 -7.90 12.09 -23.67
N ALA A 752 -6.71 11.86 -23.11
CA ALA A 752 -5.58 11.25 -23.82
C ALA A 752 -5.88 9.80 -24.24
N LEU A 753 -6.45 8.99 -23.35
CA LEU A 753 -6.92 7.62 -23.64
C LEU A 753 -8.06 7.61 -24.66
N GLU A 754 -8.96 8.59 -24.65
CA GLU A 754 -10.01 8.73 -25.67
C GLU A 754 -9.40 9.06 -27.04
N GLN A 755 -8.38 9.94 -27.09
CA GLN A 755 -7.61 10.24 -28.31
C GLN A 755 -6.82 9.02 -28.80
N GLU A 756 -6.18 8.26 -27.92
CA GLU A 756 -5.50 7.01 -28.27
C GLU A 756 -6.50 5.97 -28.79
N ARG A 757 -7.68 5.83 -28.17
CA ARG A 757 -8.75 4.94 -28.66
C ARG A 757 -9.26 5.39 -30.03
N GLN A 758 -9.37 6.69 -30.29
CA GLN A 758 -9.73 7.22 -31.62
C GLN A 758 -8.63 6.94 -32.65
N GLN A 759 -7.35 7.12 -32.31
CA GLN A 759 -6.23 6.78 -33.20
C GLN A 759 -6.16 5.28 -33.48
N LEU A 760 -6.41 4.44 -32.47
CA LEU A 760 -6.45 2.98 -32.62
C LEU A 760 -7.65 2.54 -33.46
N ALA A 761 -8.83 3.16 -33.28
CA ALA A 761 -10.01 2.92 -34.11
C ALA A 761 -9.75 3.29 -35.58
N ALA A 762 -9.18 4.47 -35.84
CA ALA A 762 -8.79 4.88 -37.19
C ALA A 762 -7.72 3.96 -37.81
N ARG A 763 -6.81 3.42 -37.00
CA ARG A 763 -5.81 2.42 -37.44
C ARG A 763 -6.44 1.07 -37.75
N ILE A 764 -7.45 0.64 -36.99
CA ILE A 764 -8.24 -0.56 -37.26
C ILE A 764 -9.05 -0.37 -38.54
N GLU A 765 -9.72 0.76 -38.72
CA GLU A 765 -10.48 1.09 -39.93
C GLU A 765 -9.57 1.11 -41.17
N LYS A 766 -8.39 1.75 -41.08
CA LYS A 766 -7.38 1.70 -42.15
C LYS A 766 -6.93 0.27 -42.43
N MET A 767 -6.70 -0.56 -41.41
CA MET A 767 -6.32 -1.96 -41.59
C MET A 767 -7.45 -2.79 -42.22
N GLN A 768 -8.71 -2.50 -41.90
CA GLN A 768 -9.87 -3.10 -42.55
C GLN A 768 -9.98 -2.67 -44.01
N GLN A 769 -9.75 -1.40 -44.34
CA GLN A 769 -9.67 -0.92 -45.72
C GLN A 769 -8.51 -1.58 -46.49
N GLU A 770 -7.34 -1.74 -45.87
CA GLU A 770 -6.21 -2.47 -46.46
C GLU A 770 -6.52 -3.97 -46.65
N GLN A 771 -7.28 -4.60 -45.74
CA GLN A 771 -7.76 -5.97 -45.91
C GLN A 771 -8.83 -6.09 -47.01
N ILE A 772 -9.75 -5.13 -47.13
CA ILE A 772 -10.74 -5.07 -48.20
C ILE A 772 -10.03 -4.88 -49.54
N ALA A 773 -9.10 -3.92 -49.65
CA ALA A 773 -8.31 -3.70 -50.86
C ALA A 773 -7.48 -4.95 -51.24
N LYS A 774 -6.88 -5.65 -50.27
CA LYS A 774 -6.20 -6.94 -50.51
C LYS A 774 -7.18 -8.04 -50.91
N LYS A 775 -8.40 -8.05 -50.38
CA LYS A 775 -9.45 -9.01 -50.78
C LYS A 775 -9.94 -8.72 -52.19
N GLU A 776 -10.10 -7.46 -52.58
CA GLU A 776 -10.41 -7.05 -53.96
C GLU A 776 -9.25 -7.36 -54.92
N GLU A 777 -8.00 -7.21 -54.49
CA GLU A 777 -6.81 -7.61 -55.26
C GLU A 777 -6.73 -9.13 -55.41
N GLN A 778 -7.03 -9.89 -54.35
CA GLN A 778 -7.18 -11.35 -54.41
C GLN A 778 -8.35 -11.76 -55.30
N GLU A 779 -9.50 -11.08 -55.25
CA GLU A 779 -10.65 -11.35 -56.11
C GLU A 779 -10.35 -11.02 -57.57
N LYS A 780 -9.65 -9.93 -57.88
CA LYS A 780 -9.13 -9.65 -59.24
C LYS A 780 -8.09 -10.68 -59.69
N THR A 781 -7.30 -11.22 -58.77
CA THR A 781 -6.34 -12.30 -59.07
C THR A 781 -7.05 -13.63 -59.31
N ILE A 782 -8.10 -13.93 -58.54
CA ILE A 782 -8.99 -15.08 -58.72
C ILE A 782 -9.74 -14.95 -60.04
N GLU A 783 -10.23 -13.76 -60.41
CA GLU A 783 -10.93 -13.55 -61.67
C GLU A 783 -9.97 -13.66 -62.86
N LYS A 784 -8.73 -13.14 -62.78
CA LYS A 784 -7.68 -13.46 -63.76
C LYS A 784 -7.34 -14.94 -63.84
N MET A 785 -7.32 -15.65 -62.71
CA MET A 785 -7.14 -17.10 -62.71
C MET A 785 -8.34 -17.82 -63.31
N ARG A 786 -9.57 -17.30 -63.17
CA ARG A 786 -10.77 -17.81 -63.84
C ARG A 786 -10.76 -17.52 -65.33
N GLU A 787 -10.30 -16.35 -65.77
CA GLU A 787 -10.05 -16.04 -67.18
C GLU A 787 -9.00 -17.00 -67.76
N GLN A 788 -7.88 -17.25 -67.06
CA GLN A 788 -6.87 -18.23 -67.47
C GLN A 788 -7.38 -19.68 -67.44
N ILE A 789 -8.29 -20.02 -66.52
CA ILE A 789 -8.99 -21.31 -66.51
C ILE A 789 -9.94 -21.39 -67.70
N ALA A 790 -10.71 -20.34 -68.00
CA ALA A 790 -11.61 -20.29 -69.16
C ALA A 790 -10.85 -20.33 -70.49
N GLU A 791 -9.69 -19.66 -70.61
CA GLU A 791 -8.78 -19.78 -71.75
C GLU A 791 -8.22 -21.21 -71.86
N LYS A 792 -7.84 -21.83 -70.73
CA LYS A 792 -7.44 -23.25 -70.71
C LYS A 792 -8.58 -24.18 -71.09
N GLU A 793 -9.80 -23.95 -70.62
CA GLU A 793 -11.00 -24.73 -70.94
C GLU A 793 -11.45 -24.52 -72.39
N GLU A 794 -11.27 -23.33 -72.95
CA GLU A 794 -11.47 -22.99 -74.36
C GLU A 794 -10.42 -23.70 -75.24
N GLN A 795 -9.16 -23.70 -74.81
CA GLN A 795 -8.07 -24.41 -75.48
C GLN A 795 -8.19 -25.93 -75.33
N GLU A 796 -8.65 -26.42 -74.18
CA GLU A 796 -8.98 -27.82 -73.91
C GLU A 796 -10.27 -28.23 -74.65
N ARG A 797 -11.24 -27.34 -74.86
CA ARG A 797 -12.38 -27.54 -75.77
C ARG A 797 -11.94 -27.65 -77.22
N LYS A 798 -11.03 -26.80 -77.69
CA LYS A 798 -10.47 -26.88 -79.06
C LYS A 798 -9.65 -28.16 -79.24
N THR A 799 -8.86 -28.54 -78.24
CA THR A 799 -8.07 -29.78 -78.23
C THR A 799 -8.98 -31.02 -78.16
N ASN A 800 -10.02 -31.01 -77.32
CA ASN A 800 -11.02 -32.07 -77.25
C ASN A 800 -11.93 -32.12 -78.48
N ALA A 801 -12.24 -31.00 -79.14
CA ALA A 801 -12.97 -31.01 -80.41
C ALA A 801 -12.16 -31.72 -81.51
N SER A 802 -10.84 -31.46 -81.57
CA SER A 802 -9.91 -32.19 -82.43
C SER A 802 -9.87 -33.69 -82.09
N LEU A 803 -9.62 -34.04 -80.81
CA LEU A 803 -9.58 -35.43 -80.33
C LEU A 803 -10.91 -36.18 -80.47
N LYS A 804 -12.04 -35.50 -80.36
CA LYS A 804 -13.39 -36.08 -80.52
C LYS A 804 -13.74 -36.27 -81.99
N ALA A 805 -13.28 -35.39 -82.89
CA ALA A 805 -13.37 -35.59 -84.33
C ALA A 805 -12.51 -36.79 -84.80
N GLU A 806 -11.34 -37.01 -84.20
CA GLU A 806 -10.45 -38.13 -84.52
C GLU A 806 -10.93 -39.46 -83.91
N ARG A 807 -11.40 -39.46 -82.66
CA ARG A 807 -12.01 -40.65 -82.02
C ARG A 807 -13.35 -41.05 -82.63
N SER A 808 -14.16 -40.10 -83.09
CA SER A 808 -15.42 -40.41 -83.80
C SER A 808 -15.14 -41.20 -85.09
N LYS A 809 -14.20 -40.73 -85.92
CA LYS A 809 -13.81 -41.42 -87.17
C LYS A 809 -13.22 -42.82 -86.94
N THR A 810 -12.53 -43.02 -85.82
CA THR A 810 -11.85 -44.31 -85.54
C THR A 810 -12.81 -45.36 -84.96
N SER A 811 -13.78 -44.95 -84.12
CA SER A 811 -14.79 -45.88 -83.58
C SER A 811 -15.86 -46.29 -84.60
N GLU A 812 -16.08 -45.47 -85.63
CA GLU A 812 -17.04 -45.73 -86.72
C GLU A 812 -16.54 -46.80 -87.71
N TYR A 813 -15.22 -47.00 -87.84
CA TYR A 813 -14.63 -47.97 -88.77
C TYR A 813 -14.41 -49.38 -88.22
N GLN A 814 -14.27 -49.58 -86.90
CA GLN A 814 -13.97 -50.91 -86.33
C GLN A 814 -15.21 -51.74 -85.98
N ALA A 815 -16.38 -51.13 -85.80
CA ALA A 815 -17.59 -51.86 -85.41
C ALA A 815 -18.31 -52.56 -86.60
N ALA A 816 -18.10 -52.09 -87.83
CA ALA A 816 -18.90 -52.51 -89.00
C ALA A 816 -18.39 -53.75 -89.75
N LEU A 817 -17.13 -54.17 -89.56
CA LEU A 817 -16.47 -55.17 -90.43
C LEU A 817 -16.43 -56.62 -89.89
N ASN A 818 -16.97 -56.90 -88.70
CA ASN A 818 -16.88 -58.22 -88.06
C ASN A 818 -18.22 -58.99 -87.95
N ASN A 819 -19.28 -58.58 -88.67
CA ASN A 819 -20.59 -59.25 -88.62
C ASN A 819 -20.93 -60.02 -89.91
N ASN A 820 -20.94 -61.35 -89.84
CA ASN A 820 -21.26 -62.26 -90.95
C ASN A 820 -22.68 -62.11 -91.54
N ASN A 821 -23.61 -61.42 -90.87
CA ASN A 821 -24.96 -61.22 -91.39
C ASN A 821 -25.06 -60.02 -92.36
N GLU A 822 -24.32 -58.93 -92.12
CA GLU A 822 -24.28 -57.76 -93.03
C GLU A 822 -23.80 -58.15 -94.43
N ALA A 823 -22.82 -59.05 -94.53
CA ALA A 823 -22.33 -59.61 -95.80
C ALA A 823 -23.44 -60.35 -96.59
N LYS A 824 -24.33 -61.08 -95.91
CA LYS A 824 -25.46 -61.78 -96.56
C LYS A 824 -26.52 -60.81 -97.08
N TYR A 825 -26.81 -59.75 -96.32
CA TYR A 825 -27.76 -58.72 -96.73
C TYR A 825 -27.27 -57.92 -97.95
N LEU A 826 -25.97 -57.62 -98.02
CA LEU A 826 -25.38 -56.94 -99.18
C LEU A 826 -25.52 -57.78 -100.46
N LEU A 827 -25.28 -59.09 -100.36
CA LEU A 827 -25.46 -60.03 -101.49
C LEU A 827 -26.91 -60.10 -101.97
N LEU A 828 -27.90 -60.06 -101.07
CA LEU A 828 -29.32 -60.08 -101.41
C LEU A 828 -29.76 -58.83 -102.18
N ILE A 829 -29.33 -57.64 -101.72
CA ILE A 829 -29.65 -56.36 -102.35
C ILE A 829 -29.11 -56.31 -103.77
N ASN A 830 -27.82 -56.61 -103.95
CA ASN A 830 -27.14 -56.48 -105.23
C ASN A 830 -27.58 -57.54 -106.26
N ASN A 831 -27.81 -58.78 -105.83
CA ASN A 831 -28.01 -59.91 -106.76
C ASN A 831 -29.49 -60.25 -107.05
N LYS A 832 -30.46 -59.66 -106.34
CA LYS A 832 -31.90 -59.99 -106.52
C LYS A 832 -32.83 -58.78 -106.53
N LEU A 833 -32.80 -57.94 -105.49
CA LEU A 833 -33.81 -56.90 -105.33
C LEU A 833 -33.65 -55.75 -106.33
N ILE A 834 -32.42 -55.28 -106.56
CA ILE A 834 -32.16 -54.23 -107.57
C ILE A 834 -32.55 -54.70 -108.99
N PRO A 835 -32.17 -55.90 -109.47
CA PRO A 835 -32.65 -56.43 -110.75
C PRO A 835 -34.18 -56.43 -110.92
N LEU A 836 -34.93 -56.99 -109.96
CA LEU A 836 -36.39 -57.12 -110.04
C LEU A 836 -37.10 -55.77 -110.13
N THR A 837 -36.64 -54.75 -109.38
CA THR A 837 -37.25 -53.41 -109.41
C THR A 837 -36.99 -52.68 -110.74
N ASN A 838 -35.82 -52.89 -111.35
CA ASN A 838 -35.51 -52.31 -112.66
C ASN A 838 -36.34 -52.91 -113.80
N GLU A 839 -36.59 -54.23 -113.79
CA GLU A 839 -37.44 -54.90 -114.79
C GLU A 839 -38.87 -54.33 -114.79
N TYR A 840 -39.46 -54.13 -113.61
CA TYR A 840 -40.82 -53.60 -113.49
C TYR A 840 -40.92 -52.12 -113.92
N LEU A 841 -39.91 -51.30 -113.59
CA LEU A 841 -39.82 -49.90 -114.06
C LEU A 841 -39.72 -49.79 -115.59
N ALA A 842 -39.06 -50.74 -116.25
CA ALA A 842 -38.94 -50.77 -117.71
C ALA A 842 -40.30 -51.08 -118.39
N LEU A 843 -41.06 -52.03 -117.84
CA LEU A 843 -42.40 -52.37 -118.33
C LEU A 843 -43.34 -51.16 -118.31
N LEU A 844 -43.46 -50.49 -117.15
CA LEU A 844 -44.35 -49.33 -116.98
C LEU A 844 -44.04 -48.17 -117.94
N LYS A 845 -42.75 -47.88 -118.17
CA LYS A 845 -42.33 -46.79 -119.08
C LYS A 845 -42.73 -47.06 -120.54
N SER A 846 -42.78 -48.32 -120.97
CA SER A 846 -43.17 -48.68 -122.35
C SER A 846 -44.65 -48.41 -122.67
N GLN A 847 -45.52 -48.36 -121.65
CA GLN A 847 -46.96 -48.17 -121.83
C GLN A 847 -47.35 -46.72 -122.19
N LEU A 848 -46.53 -45.73 -121.79
CA LEU A 848 -46.79 -44.30 -122.01
C LEU A 848 -46.35 -43.78 -123.39
N SER A 849 -45.40 -44.42 -124.09
CA SER A 849 -44.78 -43.84 -125.30
C SER A 849 -45.53 -44.04 -126.61
N ASN A 850 -46.68 -44.74 -126.62
CA ASN A 850 -47.30 -45.28 -127.84
C ASN A 850 -48.69 -44.71 -128.20
N ARG A 851 -49.05 -43.48 -127.78
CA ARG A 851 -50.36 -42.85 -128.11
C ARG A 851 -50.23 -41.47 -128.82
N PRO A 852 -51.18 -41.08 -129.71
CA PRO A 852 -51.05 -39.91 -130.59
C PRO A 852 -51.58 -38.60 -129.97
N LYS A 853 -51.08 -37.46 -130.48
CA LYS A 853 -51.26 -36.13 -129.86
C LYS A 853 -52.66 -35.52 -129.92
N GLU A 854 -53.51 -35.91 -130.88
CA GLU A 854 -54.83 -35.28 -131.03
C GLU A 854 -55.86 -35.72 -129.96
N LEU A 855 -55.51 -36.66 -129.07
CA LEU A 855 -56.37 -37.15 -127.98
C LEU A 855 -56.01 -36.58 -126.59
N GLU A 856 -54.99 -35.71 -126.49
CA GLU A 856 -54.47 -35.18 -125.20
C GLU A 856 -55.43 -34.22 -124.46
N GLN A 857 -56.62 -33.93 -125.00
CA GLN A 857 -57.65 -33.08 -124.39
C GLN A 857 -58.91 -33.84 -123.97
N ASP A 858 -58.91 -35.18 -124.03
CA ASP A 858 -60.00 -36.02 -123.47
C ASP A 858 -59.74 -36.34 -121.99
N ASP A 859 -60.70 -36.00 -121.13
CA ASP A 859 -60.63 -36.18 -119.68
C ASP A 859 -60.63 -37.66 -119.22
N GLU A 860 -61.03 -38.62 -120.06
CA GLU A 860 -60.91 -40.05 -119.73
C GLU A 860 -59.48 -40.58 -119.93
N ILE A 861 -58.79 -40.16 -120.99
CA ILE A 861 -57.43 -40.64 -121.30
C ILE A 861 -56.41 -40.10 -120.29
N LYS A 862 -56.54 -38.83 -119.90
CA LYS A 862 -55.71 -38.21 -118.87
C LYS A 862 -55.75 -38.97 -117.52
N LYS A 863 -56.91 -39.56 -117.19
CA LYS A 863 -57.10 -40.42 -116.01
C LYS A 863 -56.50 -41.82 -116.12
N GLU A 864 -56.06 -42.29 -117.29
CA GLU A 864 -55.24 -43.50 -117.41
C GLU A 864 -53.76 -43.18 -117.13
N ASP A 865 -53.22 -42.16 -117.79
CA ASP A 865 -51.79 -41.84 -117.72
C ASP A 865 -51.35 -41.41 -116.31
N ASP A 866 -52.20 -40.65 -115.59
CA ASP A 866 -51.96 -40.30 -114.18
C ASP A 866 -51.80 -41.56 -113.29
N LYS A 867 -52.52 -42.65 -113.56
CA LYS A 867 -52.41 -43.91 -112.80
C LYS A 867 -51.09 -44.64 -113.08
N ILE A 868 -50.57 -44.57 -114.30
CA ILE A 868 -49.28 -45.19 -114.65
C ILE A 868 -48.14 -44.38 -114.02
N ASN A 869 -48.21 -43.05 -114.07
CA ASN A 869 -47.21 -42.16 -113.46
C ASN A 869 -47.10 -42.35 -111.93
N ILE A 870 -48.22 -42.57 -111.23
CA ILE A 870 -48.19 -42.91 -109.79
C ILE A 870 -47.40 -44.21 -109.51
N LYS A 871 -47.58 -45.25 -110.34
CA LYS A 871 -46.82 -46.52 -110.20
C LYS A 871 -45.32 -46.33 -110.44
N ILE A 872 -44.96 -45.54 -111.46
CA ILE A 872 -43.55 -45.22 -111.76
C ILE A 872 -42.89 -44.49 -110.58
N LYS A 873 -43.58 -43.51 -109.99
CA LYS A 873 -43.10 -42.80 -108.78
C LYS A 873 -42.80 -43.77 -107.64
N LYS A 874 -43.77 -44.63 -107.28
CA LYS A 874 -43.65 -45.58 -106.16
C LYS A 874 -42.56 -46.64 -106.41
N ALA A 875 -42.40 -47.13 -107.64
CA ALA A 875 -41.33 -48.08 -107.97
C ALA A 875 -39.93 -47.44 -107.96
N THR A 876 -39.82 -46.16 -108.34
CA THR A 876 -38.55 -45.40 -108.26
C THR A 876 -38.13 -45.19 -106.81
N GLU A 877 -39.08 -44.78 -105.95
CA GLU A 877 -38.86 -44.61 -104.51
C GLU A 877 -38.37 -45.89 -103.79
N LEU A 878 -38.62 -47.08 -104.36
CA LEU A 878 -38.14 -48.36 -103.84
C LEU A 878 -36.69 -48.63 -104.25
N LEU A 879 -36.34 -48.35 -105.51
CA LEU A 879 -34.98 -48.53 -106.02
C LEU A 879 -33.98 -47.64 -105.29
N ASP A 880 -34.35 -46.38 -105.03
CA ASP A 880 -33.52 -45.42 -104.29
C ASP A 880 -33.09 -45.95 -102.93
N VAL A 881 -33.99 -46.64 -102.20
CA VAL A 881 -33.67 -47.18 -100.88
C VAL A 881 -32.61 -48.29 -100.94
N LEU A 882 -32.68 -49.18 -101.93
CA LEU A 882 -31.70 -50.26 -102.10
C LEU A 882 -30.29 -49.73 -102.40
N GLN A 883 -30.21 -48.58 -103.07
CA GLN A 883 -28.96 -47.98 -103.54
C GLN A 883 -28.40 -46.90 -102.60
N ASN A 884 -29.19 -46.37 -101.67
CA ASN A 884 -28.79 -45.23 -100.82
C ASN A 884 -27.83 -45.62 -99.67
N GLN A 885 -26.56 -45.84 -100.03
CA GLN A 885 -25.45 -46.11 -99.11
C GLN A 885 -25.09 -44.91 -98.21
N LYS A 886 -25.58 -43.69 -98.50
CA LYS A 886 -25.32 -42.49 -97.68
C LYS A 886 -26.31 -42.31 -96.53
N LYS A 887 -27.61 -42.50 -96.76
CA LYS A 887 -28.66 -42.40 -95.74
C LYS A 887 -28.84 -43.71 -94.97
N PHE A 888 -28.51 -44.85 -95.60
CA PHE A 888 -28.63 -46.19 -95.03
C PHE A 888 -27.36 -47.02 -95.34
N PRO A 889 -26.22 -46.76 -94.69
CA PRO A 889 -24.96 -47.44 -94.99
C PRO A 889 -25.04 -48.95 -94.81
N HIS A 890 -25.58 -49.40 -93.67
CA HIS A 890 -25.81 -50.81 -93.35
C HIS A 890 -26.78 -51.49 -94.33
N PRO A 891 -26.34 -52.55 -95.06
CA PRO A 891 -27.20 -53.42 -95.85
C PRO A 891 -28.49 -53.87 -95.16
N GLU A 892 -28.47 -54.16 -93.85
CA GLU A 892 -29.70 -54.54 -93.14
C GLU A 892 -30.76 -53.42 -93.20
N MET A 893 -30.36 -52.18 -92.91
CA MET A 893 -31.28 -51.02 -92.88
C MET A 893 -31.91 -50.74 -94.25
N ARG A 894 -31.16 -50.93 -95.34
CA ARG A 894 -31.70 -50.80 -96.71
C ARG A 894 -32.78 -51.83 -96.99
N LEU A 895 -32.61 -53.07 -96.54
CA LEU A 895 -33.64 -54.11 -96.59
C LEU A 895 -34.88 -53.73 -95.77
N ARG A 896 -34.71 -53.24 -94.53
CA ARG A 896 -35.84 -52.82 -93.66
C ARG A 896 -36.68 -51.71 -94.30
N VAL A 897 -36.03 -50.65 -94.78
CA VAL A 897 -36.72 -49.47 -95.34
C VAL A 897 -37.37 -49.80 -96.70
N PHE A 898 -36.73 -50.65 -97.52
CA PHE A 898 -37.32 -51.13 -98.78
C PHE A 898 -38.65 -51.84 -98.53
N TYR A 899 -38.71 -52.70 -97.51
CA TYR A 899 -39.94 -53.39 -97.12
C TYR A 899 -41.05 -52.45 -96.64
N LYS A 900 -40.72 -51.47 -95.78
CA LYS A 900 -41.74 -50.51 -95.30
C LYS A 900 -42.36 -49.73 -96.48
N LYS A 901 -41.54 -49.30 -97.45
CA LYS A 901 -42.05 -48.65 -98.65
C LYS A 901 -42.84 -49.59 -99.56
N LEU A 902 -42.42 -50.85 -99.74
CA LEU A 902 -43.10 -51.82 -100.61
C LEU A 902 -44.51 -52.12 -100.09
N GLY A 903 -44.67 -52.27 -98.77
CA GLY A 903 -45.98 -52.46 -98.12
C GLY A 903 -46.89 -51.23 -98.22
N ARG A 904 -46.35 -50.01 -98.13
CA ARG A 904 -47.12 -48.77 -98.35
C ARG A 904 -47.60 -48.64 -99.80
N ALA A 905 -46.74 -48.94 -100.78
CA ALA A 905 -47.09 -48.92 -102.19
C ALA A 905 -48.21 -49.92 -102.55
N GLU A 906 -48.18 -51.14 -101.99
CA GLU A 906 -49.25 -52.13 -102.16
C GLU A 906 -50.61 -51.61 -101.64
N ALA A 907 -50.65 -51.01 -100.45
CA ALA A 907 -51.89 -50.49 -99.88
C ALA A 907 -52.54 -49.37 -100.71
N GLU A 908 -51.75 -48.58 -101.42
CA GLU A 908 -52.22 -47.53 -102.34
C GLU A 908 -52.68 -48.10 -103.69
N LEU A 909 -51.88 -48.98 -104.31
CA LEU A 909 -52.08 -49.42 -105.71
C LEU A 909 -53.13 -50.53 -105.89
N LYS A 910 -53.39 -51.34 -104.85
CA LYS A 910 -54.30 -52.50 -104.91
C LYS A 910 -55.73 -52.18 -105.35
N LYS A 911 -56.18 -50.92 -105.23
CA LYS A 911 -57.53 -50.47 -105.59
C LYS A 911 -57.85 -50.54 -107.09
N HIS A 912 -56.86 -50.81 -107.96
CA HIS A 912 -57.00 -50.72 -109.42
C HIS A 912 -56.86 -52.03 -110.21
N ARG A 913 -56.78 -53.21 -109.56
CA ARG A 913 -56.69 -54.55 -110.20
C ARG A 913 -55.69 -54.63 -111.37
N ASP A 914 -54.40 -54.56 -111.05
CA ASP A 914 -53.30 -54.67 -112.01
C ASP A 914 -52.50 -55.98 -111.80
N ALA A 915 -52.48 -56.85 -112.81
CA ALA A 915 -51.79 -58.14 -112.76
C ALA A 915 -50.25 -58.02 -112.83
N ASP A 916 -49.71 -56.97 -113.46
CA ASP A 916 -48.27 -56.79 -113.58
C ASP A 916 -47.65 -56.32 -112.25
N TRP A 917 -48.36 -55.47 -111.52
CA TRP A 917 -47.99 -55.09 -110.15
C TRP A 917 -48.01 -56.29 -109.18
N GLU A 918 -49.07 -57.11 -109.21
CA GLU A 918 -49.17 -58.29 -108.33
C GLU A 918 -48.00 -59.26 -108.55
N ARG A 919 -47.60 -59.49 -109.81
CA ARG A 919 -46.46 -60.34 -110.17
C ARG A 919 -45.12 -59.77 -109.67
N TYR A 920 -44.90 -58.46 -109.80
CA TYR A 920 -43.70 -57.81 -109.26
C TYR A 920 -43.63 -57.92 -107.73
N PHE A 921 -44.73 -57.62 -107.04
CA PHE A 921 -44.83 -57.70 -105.58
C PHE A 921 -44.56 -59.12 -105.03
N GLN A 922 -45.13 -60.14 -105.68
CA GLN A 922 -44.87 -61.55 -105.34
C GLN A 922 -43.40 -61.93 -105.53
N ASN A 923 -42.78 -61.57 -106.66
CA ASN A 923 -41.38 -61.89 -106.93
C ASN A 923 -40.41 -61.19 -105.94
N ALA A 924 -40.70 -59.95 -105.55
CA ALA A 924 -39.93 -59.22 -104.54
C ALA A 924 -40.02 -59.88 -103.14
N LEU A 925 -41.19 -60.41 -102.75
CA LEU A 925 -41.37 -61.18 -101.51
C LEU A 925 -40.63 -62.53 -101.54
N ILE A 926 -40.70 -63.26 -102.67
CA ILE A 926 -40.02 -64.56 -102.84
C ILE A 926 -38.49 -64.40 -102.73
N ALA A 927 -37.93 -63.34 -103.32
CA ALA A 927 -36.49 -63.09 -103.33
C ALA A 927 -35.86 -63.04 -101.92
N VAL A 928 -36.61 -62.59 -100.92
CA VAL A 928 -36.15 -62.46 -99.53
C VAL A 928 -36.51 -63.68 -98.67
N GLY A 929 -37.59 -64.39 -99.03
CA GLY A 929 -37.93 -65.69 -98.46
C GLY A 929 -36.85 -66.77 -98.63
N ILE A 930 -35.86 -66.56 -99.51
CA ILE A 930 -34.78 -67.52 -99.77
C ILE A 930 -33.57 -67.35 -98.83
N LEU A 931 -33.35 -66.16 -98.23
CA LEU A 931 -32.37 -65.95 -97.16
C LEU A 931 -32.99 -65.97 -95.75
N ALA A 932 -34.29 -66.23 -95.71
CA ALA A 932 -35.12 -66.44 -94.52
C ALA A 932 -34.95 -67.87 -93.96
N SER A 933 -33.71 -68.21 -93.56
CA SER A 933 -33.37 -69.51 -92.95
C SER A 933 -32.39 -69.43 -91.76
N LEU A 934 -32.10 -68.21 -91.27
CA LEU A 934 -31.36 -67.92 -90.02
C LEU A 934 -31.74 -66.55 -89.39
N GLY A 935 -32.99 -66.10 -89.25
CA GLY A 935 -34.28 -66.79 -89.26
C GLY A 935 -35.41 -65.77 -89.37
N LEU A 936 -35.32 -64.88 -90.37
CA LEU A 936 -36.54 -64.46 -91.06
C LEU A 936 -37.25 -65.72 -91.58
N GLY A 937 -38.55 -65.61 -91.82
CA GLY A 937 -39.36 -66.69 -92.34
C GLY A 937 -40.76 -66.53 -91.80
N LEU A 938 -41.75 -66.66 -92.69
CA LEU A 938 -43.15 -66.89 -92.32
C LEU A 938 -44.07 -65.67 -92.08
N ILE A 939 -43.77 -64.48 -92.62
CA ILE A 939 -44.85 -63.75 -93.35
C ILE A 939 -45.37 -64.65 -94.49
N ALA A 940 -44.48 -65.46 -95.08
CA ALA A 940 -44.81 -66.56 -95.98
C ALA A 940 -45.78 -67.62 -95.39
N LEU A 941 -45.98 -67.73 -94.06
CA LEU A 941 -46.95 -68.65 -93.45
C LEU A 941 -48.24 -67.97 -92.97
N ALA A 942 -48.29 -66.64 -92.90
CA ALA A 942 -49.58 -65.94 -92.89
C ALA A 942 -50.36 -66.30 -94.18
N VAL A 943 -49.65 -66.41 -95.31
CA VAL A 943 -50.21 -66.91 -96.57
C VAL A 943 -50.39 -68.43 -96.57
N TYR A 944 -49.43 -69.22 -96.06
CA TYR A 944 -49.52 -70.69 -96.12
C TYR A 944 -50.49 -71.34 -95.09
N THR A 945 -50.73 -70.76 -93.90
CA THR A 945 -51.63 -71.34 -92.87
C THR A 945 -52.92 -70.57 -92.57
N HIS A 946 -53.18 -69.45 -93.26
CA HIS A 946 -54.60 -69.17 -93.62
C HIS A 946 -55.15 -70.20 -94.63
N VAL A 947 -54.33 -71.21 -94.98
CA VAL A 947 -54.70 -72.48 -95.60
C VAL A 947 -54.27 -73.71 -94.73
N GLY A 948 -54.29 -73.63 -93.37
CA GLY A 948 -54.34 -74.84 -92.50
C GLY A 948 -53.62 -74.88 -91.11
N TYR A 949 -54.40 -75.01 -90.03
CA TYR A 949 -54.18 -75.73 -88.72
C TYR A 949 -53.04 -75.40 -87.68
N SER A 950 -53.47 -74.80 -86.54
CA SER A 950 -53.29 -75.25 -85.10
C SER A 950 -52.37 -74.52 -84.02
N SER A 951 -53.06 -73.92 -83.02
CA SER A 951 -52.93 -73.96 -81.52
C SER A 951 -51.76 -73.43 -80.61
N THR A 952 -52.14 -72.50 -79.69
CA THR A 952 -51.79 -72.36 -78.22
C THR A 952 -50.39 -71.93 -77.71
N LYS A 953 -50.19 -71.26 -76.53
CA LYS A 953 -50.97 -70.30 -75.68
C LYS A 953 -50.09 -69.74 -74.51
N SER A 954 -50.56 -68.69 -73.81
CA SER A 954 -50.39 -68.38 -72.34
C SER A 954 -50.05 -66.90 -71.98
N MET A 955 -49.27 -66.65 -70.92
CA MET A 955 -49.43 -65.54 -69.94
C MET A 955 -48.12 -64.76 -69.64
N LEU A 956 -47.94 -63.76 -68.73
CA LEU A 956 -48.65 -63.28 -67.52
C LEU A 956 -48.83 -61.72 -67.45
N PHE A 957 -48.34 -61.02 -66.41
CA PHE A 957 -48.76 -59.73 -65.77
C PHE A 957 -47.79 -58.51 -66.02
N TRP A 958 -48.04 -57.21 -65.75
CA TRP A 958 -49.05 -56.38 -65.00
C TRP A 958 -48.81 -56.21 -63.45
N GLN A 959 -49.30 -55.21 -62.67
CA GLN A 959 -50.39 -54.21 -62.80
C GLN A 959 -50.28 -53.04 -61.78
N SER A 960 -50.54 -51.78 -62.17
CA SER A 960 -51.68 -51.07 -61.56
C SER A 960 -52.80 -51.10 -62.60
N SER A 961 -54.02 -51.30 -62.14
CA SER A 961 -55.26 -51.44 -62.90
C SER A 961 -55.29 -50.51 -64.13
N GLY A 962 -55.48 -50.98 -65.36
CA GLY A 962 -56.58 -51.86 -65.77
C GLY A 962 -57.77 -50.97 -66.17
N GLU A 963 -58.42 -51.11 -67.33
CA GLU A 963 -58.40 -52.22 -68.29
C GLU A 963 -58.67 -51.75 -69.73
N ASN A 964 -57.85 -52.24 -70.68
CA ASN A 964 -58.32 -53.08 -71.80
C ASN A 964 -57.04 -53.63 -72.48
N VAL A 965 -56.64 -54.88 -72.21
CA VAL A 965 -57.24 -56.14 -72.66
C VAL A 965 -57.35 -56.28 -74.17
N VAL A 966 -56.96 -57.48 -74.62
CA VAL A 966 -57.00 -57.99 -75.99
C VAL A 966 -56.54 -56.93 -77.00
N SER A 967 -55.45 -56.19 -76.76
CA SER A 967 -54.20 -56.58 -76.07
C SER A 967 -53.61 -57.94 -76.47
N THR A 968 -54.00 -58.47 -77.63
CA THR A 968 -53.35 -59.65 -78.21
C THR A 968 -52.20 -59.21 -79.13
N MET A 969 -52.36 -58.14 -79.92
CA MET A 969 -51.26 -57.58 -80.74
C MET A 969 -50.14 -56.97 -79.87
N ASN A 970 -50.48 -56.16 -78.86
CA ASN A 970 -49.50 -55.59 -77.93
C ASN A 970 -48.83 -56.63 -77.00
N LYS A 971 -49.22 -57.93 -77.05
CA LYS A 971 -48.51 -59.02 -76.37
C LYS A 971 -47.52 -59.78 -77.27
N TYR A 972 -47.49 -59.49 -78.58
CA TYR A 972 -46.42 -59.93 -79.49
C TYR A 972 -45.34 -58.86 -79.76
N ARG A 973 -45.37 -57.74 -79.02
CA ARG A 973 -44.29 -56.71 -78.94
C ARG A 973 -42.98 -57.22 -78.28
N LYS A 974 -42.74 -58.54 -78.15
CA LYS A 974 -41.60 -59.08 -77.37
C LYS A 974 -40.89 -60.31 -77.93
N GLY A 975 -41.14 -60.71 -79.18
CA GLY A 975 -40.36 -61.73 -79.87
C GLY A 975 -40.25 -61.45 -81.36
N LEU A 976 -39.04 -61.10 -81.81
CA LEU A 976 -38.63 -60.77 -83.18
C LEU A 976 -39.08 -59.38 -83.71
N ASP A 977 -38.06 -58.53 -83.76
CA ASP A 977 -37.94 -57.17 -84.27
C ASP A 977 -38.21 -57.03 -85.79
N LEU A 978 -38.85 -55.92 -86.22
CA LEU A 978 -38.71 -55.28 -87.55
C LEU A 978 -39.50 -53.96 -87.73
N SER A 979 -39.78 -53.21 -86.65
CA SER A 979 -40.51 -51.92 -86.72
C SER A 979 -39.58 -50.72 -86.91
N ILE A 980 -39.81 -49.93 -87.96
CA ILE A 980 -39.33 -48.54 -88.05
C ILE A 980 -40.59 -47.70 -88.21
N ASP A 981 -41.10 -47.13 -87.12
CA ASP A 981 -42.16 -46.11 -87.17
C ASP A 981 -41.45 -44.75 -87.37
N ASP A 982 -41.53 -44.25 -88.59
CA ASP A 982 -42.10 -42.93 -88.86
C ASP A 982 -41.08 -41.80 -88.63
N ILE A 983 -40.15 -41.76 -89.59
CA ILE A 983 -39.58 -40.50 -90.05
C ILE A 983 -40.70 -39.88 -90.90
N ASP A 984 -41.56 -39.09 -90.26
CA ASP A 984 -42.30 -38.06 -90.98
C ASP A 984 -41.30 -37.02 -91.49
N ASP A 985 -41.68 -36.43 -92.61
CA ASP A 985 -41.09 -35.22 -93.18
C ASP A 985 -41.05 -34.12 -92.08
N ASP A 986 -40.03 -33.28 -92.01
CA ASP A 986 -40.05 -32.03 -92.77
C ASP A 986 -38.67 -31.36 -92.93
N GLU A 987 -38.68 -30.29 -93.72
CA GLU A 987 -37.55 -29.54 -94.25
C GLU A 987 -36.65 -28.90 -93.18
N VAL A 988 -35.33 -28.93 -93.42
CA VAL A 988 -34.37 -28.06 -92.72
C VAL A 988 -33.74 -27.11 -93.73
N LEU A 989 -34.08 -25.83 -93.57
CA LEU A 989 -33.48 -24.69 -94.26
C LEU A 989 -31.98 -24.59 -93.93
N ILE A 990 -31.22 -24.11 -94.90
CA ILE A 990 -29.80 -23.77 -94.77
C ILE A 990 -29.73 -22.34 -94.21
N ASP A 991 -28.91 -22.11 -93.18
CA ASP A 991 -28.26 -20.81 -93.03
C ASP A 991 -26.92 -20.89 -92.27
N ASP A 992 -26.05 -19.94 -92.63
CA ASP A 992 -24.75 -19.56 -92.05
C ASP A 992 -23.61 -20.58 -91.82
N LEU A 993 -22.44 -20.25 -92.38
CA LEU A 993 -21.19 -20.11 -91.62
C LEU A 993 -20.07 -19.42 -92.44
N SER A 994 -19.75 -18.19 -92.04
CA SER A 994 -18.40 -17.58 -91.89
C SER A 994 -17.28 -17.83 -92.91
N ILE A 995 -16.58 -16.72 -93.24
CA ILE A 995 -15.22 -16.49 -92.71
C ILE A 995 -15.23 -15.15 -91.99
#